data_AF-A0A4Z1CFJ1-F1
#
_entry.id   AF-A0A4Z1CFJ1-F1
#
_cell.length_a   1.000
_cell.length_b   1.000
_cell.length_c   1.000
_cell.angle_alpha   90.00
_cell.angle_beta   90.00
_cell.angle_gamma   90.00
#
_symmetry.space_group_name_H-M   'P 1'
#
loop_
_entity.id
_entity.type
_entity.pdbx_description
1 polymer ?
#
loop_
_entity_poly.entity_id
_entity_poly.type
_entity_poly.pdbx_seq_one_letter_code
_entity_poly.pdbx_strand_id
1 'polypeptide(L)'
;MRHLPTRKTLAAAALAVGVTLPLVPATATPSVEAAVEPADQQYRPLLHFTPEKNWMNDPNGMVLHKGTYHLFFQHNPSGTRWGNMSWGHATSPDLLHWDEQPLAIPQTFDDQGRAVEDIFSGSVVSDPMNSSGLGTADDPPLVALYTSSYTPDHPTMAGRQAQSLAYSLDDGQTWTKYAGNPVLDRGSRNFRDPKVFWYDGPAGAYWVMVAVEAPDHKVVLYRSDDLIDWTHLSDFGPANATGGIWECPDLFPLSVDGDRDDVKWVMVVNLNPGSVAGGSGGQYFVGDFDGTTFTSESTVTEEPTPAGTVLEGFDGGSWGQWQVANEPGNWRDGPFGPAPAAGTLPGQHPVTGFRGSGLVNGFHDGDWPVGTLTSPEFTIDKDFVNFLVGGGRHPHVPGGQLGNEPPAGELLFDGFEYPDGVTMADRGWELTGDFEPARNPSTQGGDYYLGSKRVNTFEGGPRGDDNTGTLTSPAFVIDDDHVSFLIGGGKRTDGSLQAELVVDGEVLRSATGAEAGALNWSSWDVSALRGSTARVRIVDRATGGWGHLTFDHVVLGPEPARVRSDETSVNLLVDGEVVRTATGANSETLDWHSWDVSDLDGKQARVQVVDNNRFGWGHVLADELRLADEPARTRLSAYEWLDWGRDYYAAVTFSGAGDDERVMVGWMNNWDYANDIPTSTWRSSMSLPREVRLVTTPEGPRLHQEVVPQIASLRRRRAATRLRDVTIEQGAATLPVSGNVVQLDAVIDVGSASAAGISVLGGATSATRIGYDARRQELVVDRTESGNVTFHPAFPSRDRAPLTARDGKVSFTVYLDRASVEVFSKDGLTTITDQVFPEAGASSIGVWATDGRAELTSLTVTPLAPAMWAPVRTRGNAPWRP
;
A
#
# COMPACT_ATOMS: atom_id res chain seq x y z
N MET A 1 54.82 -42.22 -45.93
CA MET A 1 56.23 -41.94 -46.28
C MET A 1 56.82 -41.06 -45.19
N ARG A 2 57.56 -41.69 -44.27
CA ARG A 2 58.96 -41.43 -43.87
C ARG A 2 59.15 -40.13 -43.06
N HIS A 3 59.80 -40.08 -41.91
CA HIS A 3 60.33 -41.02 -40.91
C HIS A 3 60.75 -40.12 -39.71
N LEU A 4 60.51 -40.56 -38.47
CA LEU A 4 61.29 -40.14 -37.28
C LEU A 4 62.81 -40.40 -37.51
N PRO A 5 63.80 -39.83 -36.78
CA PRO A 5 63.78 -39.59 -35.33
C PRO A 5 64.67 -38.44 -34.76
N THR A 6 64.61 -38.40 -33.43
CA THR A 6 65.34 -37.74 -32.33
C THR A 6 66.86 -37.47 -32.36
N ARG A 7 67.24 -36.57 -31.41
CA ARG A 7 68.46 -36.46 -30.55
C ARG A 7 69.60 -35.56 -31.08
N LYS A 8 69.79 -34.40 -30.44
CA LYS A 8 70.59 -34.08 -29.22
C LYS A 8 72.06 -33.84 -29.55
N THR A 9 72.52 -32.60 -29.34
CA THR A 9 73.89 -32.29 -28.92
C THR A 9 73.87 -31.02 -28.05
N LEU A 10 74.61 -31.13 -26.95
CA LEU A 10 74.80 -30.20 -25.84
C LEU A 10 76.02 -29.29 -26.07
N ALA A 11 76.12 -28.30 -25.18
CA ALA A 11 77.28 -27.48 -24.78
C ALA A 11 77.45 -26.18 -25.59
N ALA A 12 77.76 -25.02 -25.00
CA ALA A 12 78.26 -24.73 -23.66
C ALA A 12 77.83 -23.31 -23.22
N ALA A 13 77.74 -23.15 -21.90
CA ALA A 13 77.38 -21.93 -21.21
C ALA A 13 78.52 -20.90 -21.15
N ALA A 14 78.16 -19.61 -21.18
CA ALA A 14 78.92 -18.53 -20.55
C ALA A 14 77.97 -17.72 -19.68
N LEU A 15 78.29 -17.64 -18.39
CA LEU A 15 77.54 -16.94 -17.34
C LEU A 15 77.69 -15.42 -17.53
N ALA A 16 76.58 -14.71 -17.65
CA ALA A 16 76.48 -13.28 -17.35
C ALA A 16 75.26 -13.08 -16.44
N VAL A 17 75.51 -12.55 -15.24
CA VAL A 17 74.50 -12.27 -14.22
C VAL A 17 73.61 -11.12 -14.70
N GLY A 18 72.34 -11.43 -15.01
CA GLY A 18 71.30 -10.48 -15.33
C GLY A 18 70.19 -10.53 -14.28
N VAL A 19 69.91 -9.38 -13.67
CA VAL A 19 68.88 -9.13 -12.66
C VAL A 19 67.50 -9.53 -13.20
N THR A 20 66.79 -10.40 -12.48
CA THR A 20 65.41 -10.80 -12.76
C THR A 20 64.42 -9.72 -12.30
N LEU A 21 63.75 -9.07 -13.25
CA LEU A 21 62.49 -8.35 -13.01
C LEU A 21 61.33 -9.36 -13.08
N PRO A 22 60.40 -9.39 -12.11
CA PRO A 22 59.25 -10.28 -12.17
C PRO A 22 58.22 -9.76 -13.18
N LEU A 23 57.70 -10.66 -14.01
CA LEU A 23 56.55 -10.44 -14.87
C LEU A 23 55.33 -10.14 -13.97
N VAL A 24 54.81 -8.91 -14.04
CA VAL A 24 53.50 -8.57 -13.46
C VAL A 24 52.42 -9.05 -14.43
N PRO A 25 51.40 -9.81 -13.99
CA PRO A 25 50.28 -10.18 -14.85
C PRO A 25 49.49 -8.92 -15.22
N ALA A 26 49.15 -8.78 -16.51
CA ALA A 26 48.28 -7.72 -16.98
C ALA A 26 46.94 -7.81 -16.25
N THR A 27 46.69 -6.87 -15.35
CA THR A 27 45.39 -6.67 -14.72
C THR A 27 44.39 -6.32 -15.81
N ALA A 28 43.40 -7.19 -16.03
CA ALA A 28 42.20 -6.82 -16.77
C ALA A 28 41.59 -5.61 -16.07
N THR A 29 41.56 -4.47 -16.75
CA THR A 29 40.75 -3.33 -16.35
C THR A 29 39.31 -3.81 -16.23
N PRO A 30 38.61 -3.62 -15.10
CA PRO A 30 37.18 -3.88 -15.05
C PRO A 30 36.53 -3.01 -16.12
N SER A 31 35.76 -3.64 -17.00
CA SER A 31 34.86 -2.94 -17.90
C SER A 31 33.93 -2.12 -17.02
N VAL A 32 34.05 -0.80 -17.07
CA VAL A 32 33.03 0.10 -16.53
C VAL A 32 31.79 -0.16 -17.35
N GLU A 33 30.82 -0.87 -16.79
CA GLU A 33 29.49 -0.99 -17.35
C GLU A 33 28.97 0.44 -17.51
N ALA A 34 28.70 0.86 -18.75
CA ALA A 34 28.25 2.23 -19.00
C ALA A 34 26.93 2.45 -18.25
N ALA A 35 26.85 3.53 -17.46
CA ALA A 35 25.63 3.88 -16.75
C ALA A 35 24.48 4.03 -17.77
N VAL A 36 23.36 3.35 -17.52
CA VAL A 36 22.16 3.50 -18.36
C VAL A 36 21.60 4.91 -18.17
N GLU A 37 21.55 5.68 -19.25
CA GLU A 37 20.95 7.01 -19.28
C GLU A 37 19.54 6.95 -18.67
N PRO A 38 19.11 7.95 -17.85
CA PRO A 38 17.79 7.92 -17.22
C PRO A 38 16.65 7.60 -18.18
N ALA A 39 16.67 8.19 -19.39
CA ALA A 39 15.68 7.98 -20.44
C ALA A 39 15.55 6.52 -20.93
N ASP A 40 16.57 5.69 -20.74
CA ASP A 40 16.61 4.30 -21.19
C ASP A 40 16.26 3.29 -20.09
N GLN A 41 16.05 3.75 -18.84
CA GLN A 41 15.64 2.88 -17.74
C GLN A 41 14.14 2.52 -17.84
N GLN A 42 13.82 1.24 -17.64
CA GLN A 42 12.52 0.62 -17.99
C GLN A 42 11.26 1.31 -17.45
N TYR A 43 11.33 2.01 -16.32
CA TYR A 43 10.16 2.66 -15.72
C TYR A 43 10.31 4.17 -15.60
N ARG A 44 11.39 4.76 -16.13
CA ARG A 44 11.67 6.17 -15.96
C ARG A 44 10.58 7.02 -16.64
N PRO A 45 9.80 7.82 -15.88
CA PRO A 45 8.79 8.72 -16.44
C PRO A 45 9.42 9.72 -17.41
N LEU A 46 8.65 10.08 -18.43
CA LEU A 46 9.03 11.09 -19.42
C LEU A 46 8.23 12.40 -19.29
N LEU A 47 7.19 12.42 -18.46
CA LEU A 47 6.36 13.59 -18.19
C LEU A 47 6.48 14.06 -16.73
N HIS A 48 6.85 13.16 -15.83
CA HIS A 48 6.86 13.40 -14.39
C HIS A 48 8.27 13.63 -13.85
N PHE A 49 8.40 14.52 -12.86
CA PHE A 49 9.68 14.74 -12.20
C PHE A 49 10.09 13.50 -11.39
N THR A 50 11.37 13.14 -11.52
CA THR A 50 12.07 12.17 -10.66
C THR A 50 13.48 12.70 -10.44
N PRO A 51 14.12 12.46 -9.29
CA PRO A 51 15.54 12.76 -9.17
C PRO A 51 16.33 11.87 -10.14
N GLU A 52 17.48 12.33 -10.62
CA GLU A 52 18.40 11.56 -11.45
C GLU A 52 18.69 10.20 -10.81
N LYS A 53 18.92 10.22 -9.49
CA LYS A 53 19.25 9.06 -8.66
C LYS A 53 18.57 9.11 -7.31
N ASN A 54 18.60 7.98 -6.62
CA ASN A 54 18.22 7.79 -5.23
C ASN A 54 16.75 8.03 -4.90
N TRP A 55 16.43 8.13 -3.61
CA TRP A 55 15.09 8.23 -3.07
C TRP A 55 14.54 9.65 -3.11
N MET A 56 13.28 9.79 -3.47
CA MET A 56 12.48 10.99 -3.24
C MET A 56 11.15 10.63 -2.57
N ASN A 57 10.68 11.49 -1.65
CA ASN A 57 9.29 11.51 -1.22
C ASN A 57 8.62 12.87 -1.40
N ASP A 58 8.13 13.49 -0.33
CA ASP A 58 7.22 14.62 -0.33
C ASP A 58 7.76 15.81 -1.14
N PRO A 59 6.92 16.51 -1.93
CA PRO A 59 7.27 17.81 -2.45
C PRO A 59 7.39 18.81 -1.30
N ASN A 60 8.44 19.61 -1.32
CA ASN A 60 8.71 20.63 -0.32
C ASN A 60 8.95 21.97 -0.98
N GLY A 61 8.81 23.05 -0.21
CA GLY A 61 9.31 24.36 -0.59
C GLY A 61 8.81 24.89 -1.94
N MET A 62 7.69 24.41 -2.45
CA MET A 62 7.26 24.74 -3.81
C MET A 62 6.90 26.23 -3.89
N VAL A 63 7.65 26.97 -4.70
CA VAL A 63 7.51 28.43 -4.81
C VAL A 63 7.73 28.89 -6.24
N LEU A 64 6.86 29.78 -6.73
CA LEU A 64 7.09 30.55 -7.94
C LEU A 64 7.85 31.82 -7.57
N HIS A 65 9.10 31.93 -8.00
CA HIS A 65 9.96 33.08 -7.71
C HIS A 65 10.57 33.63 -9.00
N LYS A 66 10.35 34.92 -9.27
CA LYS A 66 10.86 35.64 -10.46
C LYS A 66 10.62 34.91 -11.80
N GLY A 67 9.49 34.21 -11.93
CA GLY A 67 9.09 33.48 -13.13
C GLY A 67 9.65 32.05 -13.24
N THR A 68 10.32 31.56 -12.20
CA THR A 68 10.83 30.19 -12.10
C THR A 68 10.05 29.42 -11.04
N TYR A 69 9.57 28.23 -11.36
CA TYR A 69 9.01 27.31 -10.39
C TYR A 69 10.14 26.53 -9.73
N HIS A 70 10.22 26.60 -8.41
CA HIS A 70 11.14 25.79 -7.60
C HIS A 70 10.36 24.63 -7.00
N LEU A 71 10.88 23.41 -7.15
CA LEU A 71 10.41 22.20 -6.50
C LEU A 71 11.55 21.70 -5.61
N PHE A 72 11.36 21.79 -4.29
CA PHE A 72 12.20 21.04 -3.36
C PHE A 72 11.50 19.72 -3.05
N PHE A 73 12.25 18.77 -2.48
CA PHE A 73 11.68 17.47 -2.16
C PHE A 73 12.51 16.75 -1.10
N GLN A 74 11.85 15.94 -0.27
CA GLN A 74 12.55 15.04 0.63
C GLN A 74 13.42 14.08 -0.17
N HIS A 75 14.71 14.04 0.14
CA HIS A 75 15.71 13.32 -0.63
C HIS A 75 16.71 12.58 0.24
N ASN A 76 17.05 11.34 -0.15
CA ASN A 76 18.24 10.65 0.36
C ASN A 76 19.35 10.73 -0.70
N PRO A 77 20.37 11.59 -0.55
CA PRO A 77 21.44 11.68 -1.53
C PRO A 77 22.37 10.44 -1.56
N SER A 78 22.24 9.53 -0.60
CA SER A 78 23.15 8.39 -0.39
C SER A 78 22.54 7.03 -0.74
N GLY A 79 21.26 6.95 -1.11
CA GLY A 79 20.65 5.66 -1.41
C GLY A 79 19.20 5.73 -1.89
N THR A 80 18.74 4.62 -2.45
CA THR A 80 17.41 4.54 -3.09
C THR A 80 16.28 4.26 -2.11
N ARG A 81 16.56 4.08 -0.82
CA ARG A 81 15.55 3.89 0.24
C ARG A 81 15.52 5.11 1.17
N TRP A 82 14.46 5.24 1.95
CA TRP A 82 14.34 6.32 2.93
C TRP A 82 15.50 6.30 3.95
N GLY A 83 16.06 7.48 4.27
CA GLY A 83 17.15 7.72 5.23
C GLY A 83 18.00 8.94 4.84
N ASN A 84 18.80 9.49 5.76
CA ASN A 84 19.66 10.67 5.52
C ASN A 84 18.91 11.88 4.92
N MET A 85 17.77 12.23 5.52
CA MET A 85 16.82 13.16 4.90
C MET A 85 17.41 14.56 4.75
N SER A 86 17.34 15.04 3.52
CA SER A 86 17.79 16.33 3.04
C SER A 86 16.76 16.88 2.06
N TRP A 87 16.83 18.17 1.71
CA TRP A 87 16.03 18.71 0.61
C TRP A 87 16.82 18.69 -0.70
N GLY A 88 16.33 17.90 -1.66
CA GLY A 88 16.68 18.05 -3.07
C GLY A 88 16.01 19.28 -3.69
N HIS A 89 16.43 19.65 -4.91
CA HIS A 89 15.94 20.85 -5.57
C HIS A 89 15.92 20.65 -7.09
N ALA A 90 14.84 21.11 -7.73
CA ALA A 90 14.71 21.24 -9.17
C ALA A 90 14.03 22.57 -9.51
N THR A 91 14.30 23.09 -10.71
CA THR A 91 13.65 24.29 -11.22
C THR A 91 13.00 24.04 -12.57
N SER A 92 11.93 24.76 -12.87
CA SER A 92 11.25 24.68 -14.15
C SER A 92 10.70 26.04 -14.58
N PRO A 93 10.77 26.40 -15.87
CA PRO A 93 10.07 27.58 -16.39
C PRO A 93 8.57 27.31 -16.64
N ASP A 94 8.12 26.05 -16.68
CA ASP A 94 6.80 25.70 -17.18
C ASP A 94 6.12 24.52 -16.46
N LEU A 95 6.63 24.14 -15.28
CA LEU A 95 6.17 23.02 -14.46
C LEU A 95 6.35 21.62 -15.08
N LEU A 96 6.93 21.52 -16.28
CA LEU A 96 7.05 20.25 -17.03
C LEU A 96 8.50 19.90 -17.31
N HIS A 97 9.30 20.86 -17.76
CA HIS A 97 10.72 20.66 -18.04
C HIS A 97 11.51 21.05 -16.79
N TRP A 98 11.96 20.04 -16.04
CA TRP A 98 12.66 20.24 -14.78
C TRP A 98 14.17 20.05 -14.94
N ASP A 99 14.93 21.01 -14.43
CA ASP A 99 16.38 20.94 -14.29
C ASP A 99 16.72 20.70 -12.80
N GLU A 100 17.26 19.52 -12.50
CA GLU A 100 17.73 19.19 -11.14
C GLU A 100 18.92 20.09 -10.77
N GLN A 101 18.86 20.61 -9.55
CA GLN A 101 19.83 21.55 -8.99
C GLN A 101 20.68 20.83 -7.92
N PRO A 102 21.80 21.43 -7.46
CA PRO A 102 22.51 20.93 -6.30
C PRO A 102 21.60 20.78 -5.07
N LEU A 103 21.95 19.85 -4.18
CA LEU A 103 21.24 19.61 -2.92
C LEU A 103 21.07 20.93 -2.14
N ALA A 104 19.84 21.28 -1.77
CA ALA A 104 19.51 22.57 -1.18
C ALA A 104 19.82 22.64 0.31
N ILE A 105 19.21 21.76 1.11
CA ILE A 105 19.37 21.75 2.57
C ILE A 105 19.84 20.35 3.00
N PRO A 106 21.14 20.15 3.27
CA PRO A 106 21.66 18.86 3.68
C PRO A 106 21.32 18.53 5.14
N GLN A 107 21.29 17.23 5.44
CA GLN A 107 21.37 16.67 6.79
C GLN A 107 22.53 17.32 7.59
N THR A 108 22.32 17.59 8.88
CA THR A 108 23.39 18.14 9.74
C THR A 108 24.19 17.03 10.41
N PHE A 109 25.52 17.22 10.42
CA PHE A 109 26.46 16.36 11.12
C PHE A 109 27.17 17.17 12.21
N ASP A 110 27.53 16.50 13.31
CA ASP A 110 28.40 17.07 14.33
C ASP A 110 29.88 17.04 13.90
N ASP A 111 30.75 17.61 14.75
CA ASP A 111 32.21 17.65 14.52
C ASP A 111 32.87 16.26 14.42
N GLN A 112 32.15 15.20 14.81
CA GLN A 112 32.61 13.81 14.79
C GLN A 112 32.08 13.07 13.55
N GLY A 113 31.32 13.75 12.69
CA GLY A 113 30.72 13.17 11.48
C GLY A 113 29.49 12.32 11.75
N ARG A 114 28.83 12.46 12.91
CA ARG A 114 27.58 11.78 13.23
C ARG A 114 26.40 12.62 12.79
N ALA A 115 25.41 12.01 12.15
CA ALA A 115 24.18 12.70 11.78
C ALA A 115 23.39 13.07 13.04
N VAL A 116 23.10 14.36 13.22
CA VAL A 116 22.39 14.89 14.40
C VAL A 116 21.03 15.50 14.06
N GLU A 117 20.75 15.78 12.80
CA GLU A 117 19.49 16.37 12.34
C GLU A 117 19.18 15.92 10.91
N ASP A 118 18.04 15.27 10.74
CA ASP A 118 17.39 15.05 9.46
C ASP A 118 16.49 16.24 9.10
N ILE A 119 16.47 16.61 7.82
CA ILE A 119 15.67 17.74 7.30
C ILE A 119 14.39 17.17 6.72
N PHE A 120 13.29 17.35 7.45
CA PHE A 120 11.96 16.87 7.09
C PHE A 120 11.18 17.93 6.31
N SER A 121 9.97 17.58 5.89
CA SER A 121 9.12 18.36 5.01
C SER A 121 8.82 19.77 5.53
N GLY A 122 8.39 20.64 4.61
CA GLY A 122 8.12 22.04 4.89
C GLY A 122 7.90 22.86 3.63
N SER A 123 7.94 24.19 3.79
CA SER A 123 7.56 25.15 2.76
C SER A 123 8.57 26.28 2.59
N VAL A 124 8.46 27.02 1.48
CA VAL A 124 9.26 28.20 1.18
C VAL A 124 8.32 29.34 0.87
N VAL A 125 8.68 30.52 1.38
CA VAL A 125 8.00 31.79 1.09
C VAL A 125 9.02 32.83 0.62
N SER A 126 8.55 33.77 -0.20
CA SER A 126 9.30 35.01 -0.48
C SER A 126 8.97 36.00 0.63
N ASP A 127 9.99 36.61 1.24
CA ASP A 127 9.85 37.65 2.27
C ASP A 127 10.19 39.04 1.69
N PRO A 128 9.33 39.61 0.81
CA PRO A 128 9.64 40.85 0.08
C PRO A 128 9.78 42.06 1.00
N MET A 129 9.22 42.01 2.21
CA MET A 129 9.32 43.08 3.21
C MET A 129 10.59 42.97 4.06
N ASN A 130 11.38 41.91 3.87
CA ASN A 130 12.49 41.54 4.74
C ASN A 130 12.07 41.56 6.22
N SER A 131 10.86 41.06 6.50
CA SER A 131 10.28 41.00 7.84
C SER A 131 11.13 40.16 8.79
N SER A 132 11.81 39.14 8.26
CA SER A 132 12.77 38.29 8.98
C SER A 132 14.10 38.97 9.30
N GLY A 133 14.45 40.03 8.57
CA GLY A 133 15.77 40.67 8.65
C GLY A 133 16.93 39.79 8.16
N LEU A 134 16.66 38.69 7.46
CA LEU A 134 17.68 37.75 6.97
C LEU A 134 18.31 38.15 5.62
N GLY A 135 17.68 39.08 4.90
CA GLY A 135 18.23 39.69 3.70
C GLY A 135 18.33 41.21 3.83
N THR A 136 18.07 41.91 2.73
CA THR A 136 18.03 43.38 2.72
C THR A 136 16.80 43.88 1.98
N ALA A 137 16.51 45.18 2.06
CA ALA A 137 15.39 45.75 1.30
C ALA A 137 15.57 45.66 -0.23
N ASP A 138 16.82 45.68 -0.72
CA ASP A 138 17.15 45.59 -2.14
C ASP A 138 17.29 44.13 -2.61
N ASP A 139 17.53 43.21 -1.68
CA ASP A 139 17.71 41.78 -1.93
C ASP A 139 16.98 40.97 -0.82
N PRO A 140 15.64 40.91 -0.90
CA PRO A 140 14.82 40.22 0.09
C PRO A 140 15.01 38.70 0.02
N PRO A 141 14.97 37.97 1.14
CA PRO A 141 15.26 36.55 1.16
C PRO A 141 14.08 35.70 0.66
N LEU A 142 14.41 34.52 0.13
CA LEU A 142 13.53 33.36 0.23
C LEU A 142 13.78 32.69 1.58
N VAL A 143 12.72 32.27 2.27
CA VAL A 143 12.80 31.63 3.59
C VAL A 143 12.12 30.26 3.53
N ALA A 144 12.88 29.22 3.83
CA ALA A 144 12.42 27.85 4.00
C ALA A 144 12.09 27.61 5.47
N LEU A 145 10.86 27.21 5.77
CA LEU A 145 10.48 26.66 7.07
C LEU A 145 10.35 25.15 6.92
N TYR A 146 11.05 24.40 7.76
CA TYR A 146 11.13 22.94 7.66
C TYR A 146 11.16 22.32 9.05
N THR A 147 10.83 21.03 9.13
CA THR A 147 10.96 20.29 10.38
C THR A 147 12.39 19.77 10.56
N SER A 148 13.03 20.14 11.65
CA SER A 148 14.22 19.46 12.15
C SER A 148 13.81 18.20 12.89
N SER A 149 14.14 17.04 12.35
CA SER A 149 14.00 15.75 13.04
C SER A 149 15.33 15.38 13.67
N TYR A 150 15.45 15.57 14.98
CA TYR A 150 16.70 15.37 15.70
C TYR A 150 16.96 13.89 15.97
N THR A 151 18.11 13.40 15.51
CA THR A 151 18.47 11.98 15.67
C THR A 151 18.74 11.65 17.14
N PRO A 152 18.80 10.36 17.52
CA PRO A 152 19.22 9.95 18.87
C PRO A 152 20.59 10.48 19.31
N ASP A 153 21.46 10.84 18.36
CA ASP A 153 22.80 11.38 18.62
C ASP A 153 22.81 12.90 18.90
N HIS A 154 21.69 13.60 18.71
CA HIS A 154 21.61 15.04 19.00
C HIS A 154 21.79 15.31 20.51
N PRO A 155 22.67 16.24 20.93
CA PRO A 155 23.08 16.38 22.33
C PRO A 155 21.96 16.78 23.29
N THR A 156 20.95 17.53 22.83
CA THR A 156 19.91 18.12 23.70
C THR A 156 18.47 17.90 23.24
N MET A 157 18.26 17.44 22.01
CA MET A 157 16.94 17.39 21.33
C MET A 157 16.61 16.01 20.81
N ALA A 158 17.35 14.98 21.22
CA ALA A 158 17.25 13.62 20.70
C ALA A 158 15.79 13.12 20.59
N GLY A 159 15.40 12.74 19.36
CA GLY A 159 14.09 12.21 19.04
C GLY A 159 12.94 13.23 18.97
N ARG A 160 13.22 14.53 19.07
CA ARG A 160 12.21 15.58 18.91
C ARG A 160 12.07 16.01 17.44
N GLN A 161 10.87 16.47 17.11
CA GLN A 161 10.59 17.21 15.87
C GLN A 161 10.20 18.65 16.24
N ALA A 162 10.89 19.62 15.62
CA ALA A 162 10.68 21.05 15.85
C ALA A 162 10.83 21.83 14.54
N GLN A 163 10.27 23.04 14.47
CA GLN A 163 10.31 23.85 13.24
C GLN A 163 11.53 24.76 13.24
N SER A 164 12.27 24.70 12.14
CA SER A 164 13.50 25.44 11.89
C SER A 164 13.37 26.21 10.58
N LEU A 165 14.31 27.12 10.33
CA LEU A 165 14.36 27.84 9.07
C LEU A 165 15.75 27.91 8.45
N ALA A 166 15.76 28.04 7.13
CA ALA A 166 16.92 28.44 6.33
C ALA A 166 16.51 29.57 5.37
N TYR A 167 17.47 30.35 4.90
CA TYR A 167 17.21 31.43 3.95
C TYR A 167 18.18 31.40 2.77
N SER A 168 17.72 31.92 1.64
CA SER A 168 18.50 32.10 0.41
C SER A 168 18.47 33.56 -0.02
N LEU A 169 19.63 34.05 -0.48
CA LEU A 169 19.86 35.39 -1.03
C LEU A 169 20.33 35.32 -2.50
N ASP A 170 20.16 34.16 -3.13
CA ASP A 170 20.59 33.89 -4.50
C ASP A 170 19.51 33.17 -5.29
N ASP A 171 18.27 33.62 -5.09
CA ASP A 171 17.07 33.13 -5.77
C ASP A 171 16.81 31.63 -5.56
N GLY A 172 17.15 31.10 -4.39
CA GLY A 172 16.84 29.72 -3.98
C GLY A 172 17.92 28.70 -4.32
N GLN A 173 19.08 29.13 -4.83
CA GLN A 173 20.15 28.25 -5.28
C GLN A 173 21.01 27.72 -4.13
N THR A 174 21.27 28.53 -3.09
CA THR A 174 21.97 28.10 -1.88
C THR A 174 21.23 28.55 -0.62
N TRP A 175 21.35 27.75 0.44
CA TRP A 175 20.58 27.93 1.67
C TRP A 175 21.49 28.01 2.90
N THR A 176 21.23 29.01 3.74
CA THR A 176 21.90 29.18 5.03
C THR A 176 20.92 28.88 6.16
N LYS A 177 21.20 27.84 6.96
CA LYS A 177 20.40 27.53 8.17
C LYS A 177 20.54 28.66 9.19
N TYR A 178 19.42 29.05 9.79
CA TYR A 178 19.40 30.08 10.81
C TYR A 178 20.07 29.61 12.10
N ALA A 179 20.98 30.43 12.63
CA ALA A 179 21.77 30.08 13.80
C ALA A 179 20.92 29.92 15.09
N GLY A 180 19.73 30.52 15.12
CA GLY A 180 18.79 30.43 16.24
C GLY A 180 17.82 29.24 16.17
N ASN A 181 18.00 28.30 15.24
CA ASN A 181 17.12 27.14 15.13
C ASN A 181 17.15 26.23 16.39
N PRO A 182 16.03 25.56 16.72
CA PRO A 182 14.72 25.68 16.07
C PRO A 182 13.97 26.95 16.49
N VAL A 183 13.15 27.51 15.59
CA VAL A 183 12.34 28.70 15.85
C VAL A 183 11.00 28.39 16.54
N LEU A 184 10.56 27.13 16.52
CA LEU A 184 9.37 26.68 17.24
C LEU A 184 9.50 25.23 17.70
N ASP A 185 9.58 24.99 19.02
CA ASP A 185 9.57 23.66 19.64
C ASP A 185 8.36 23.52 20.57
N ARG A 186 7.67 22.37 20.47
CA ARG A 186 6.55 21.98 21.34
C ARG A 186 6.92 20.86 22.32
N GLY A 187 8.16 20.39 22.29
CA GLY A 187 8.62 19.23 23.07
C GLY A 187 8.09 17.90 22.53
N SER A 188 7.58 17.88 21.30
CA SER A 188 6.94 16.74 20.67
C SER A 188 7.93 15.92 19.83
N ARG A 189 7.62 14.64 19.65
CA ARG A 189 8.32 13.75 18.70
C ARG A 189 7.66 13.69 17.33
N ASN A 190 6.49 14.31 17.19
CA ASN A 190 5.63 14.18 16.03
C ASN A 190 5.02 15.52 15.58
N PHE A 191 5.73 16.62 15.85
CA PHE A 191 5.32 17.96 15.46
C PHE A 191 6.04 18.37 14.18
N ARG A 192 5.34 18.41 13.03
CA ARG A 192 6.01 18.52 11.72
C ARG A 192 5.22 19.19 10.60
N ASP A 193 5.90 19.32 9.47
CA ASP A 193 5.43 19.71 8.14
C ASP A 193 4.86 21.13 8.06
N PRO A 194 5.66 22.18 8.36
CA PRO A 194 5.18 23.56 8.37
C PRO A 194 4.93 24.09 6.95
N LYS A 195 3.67 24.37 6.63
CA LYS A 195 3.28 25.22 5.51
C LYS A 195 3.08 26.66 5.99
N VAL A 196 3.73 27.61 5.34
CA VAL A 196 3.67 29.03 5.69
C VAL A 196 3.13 29.87 4.54
N PHE A 197 2.28 30.84 4.85
CA PHE A 197 1.76 31.83 3.91
C PHE A 197 1.58 33.20 4.58
N TRP A 198 1.48 34.25 3.77
CA TRP A 198 1.14 35.59 4.25
C TRP A 198 -0.39 35.75 4.29
N TYR A 199 -0.93 36.06 5.45
CA TYR A 199 -2.33 36.46 5.61
C TYR A 199 -2.42 37.99 5.56
N ASP A 200 -3.36 38.52 4.78
CA ASP A 200 -3.73 39.94 4.77
C ASP A 200 -5.25 40.05 4.74
N GLY A 201 -5.85 40.36 5.89
CA GLY A 201 -7.31 40.37 6.03
C GLY A 201 -7.79 41.14 7.25
N PRO A 202 -9.08 40.99 7.63
CA PRO A 202 -9.69 41.75 8.71
C PRO A 202 -8.98 41.62 10.07
N ALA A 203 -8.28 40.51 10.32
CA ALA A 203 -7.52 40.30 11.56
C ALA A 203 -6.13 40.97 11.56
N GLY A 204 -5.71 41.57 10.44
CA GLY A 204 -4.39 42.17 10.24
C GLY A 204 -3.60 41.45 9.15
N ALA A 205 -2.33 41.83 9.01
CA ALA A 205 -1.42 41.25 8.03
C ALA A 205 -0.18 40.66 8.73
N TYR A 206 0.05 39.35 8.58
CA TYR A 206 1.09 38.59 9.26
C TYR A 206 1.33 37.22 8.58
N TRP A 207 2.44 36.57 8.92
CA TRP A 207 2.71 35.20 8.49
C TRP A 207 1.88 34.22 9.30
N VAL A 208 1.31 33.21 8.63
CA VAL A 208 0.63 32.08 9.25
C VAL A 208 1.38 30.79 8.93
N MET A 209 1.63 29.98 9.96
CA MET A 209 2.13 28.62 9.83
C MET A 209 1.02 27.64 10.18
N VAL A 210 0.82 26.64 9.33
CA VAL A 210 0.06 25.42 9.59
C VAL A 210 1.05 24.26 9.68
N ALA A 211 0.97 23.48 10.74
CA ALA A 211 1.77 22.28 10.99
C ALA A 211 0.90 21.23 11.71
N VAL A 212 1.40 20.02 11.93
CA VAL A 212 0.62 18.94 12.56
C VAL A 212 1.28 18.39 13.82
N GLU A 213 0.46 18.06 14.82
CA GLU A 213 0.79 17.03 15.81
C GLU A 213 0.23 15.70 15.28
N ALA A 214 1.09 14.96 14.60
CA ALA A 214 0.66 13.92 13.67
C ALA A 214 -0.21 12.79 14.27
N PRO A 215 0.17 12.13 15.38
CA PRO A 215 -0.64 11.05 15.97
C PRO A 215 -1.89 11.58 16.71
N ASP A 216 -1.93 12.87 17.01
CA ASP A 216 -3.08 13.51 17.66
C ASP A 216 -4.15 13.91 16.64
N HIS A 217 -3.88 13.74 15.32
CA HIS A 217 -4.75 14.12 14.21
C HIS A 217 -5.17 15.59 14.33
N LYS A 218 -4.17 16.45 14.56
CA LYS A 218 -4.38 17.85 14.88
C LYS A 218 -3.48 18.73 14.03
N VAL A 219 -4.10 19.64 13.28
CA VAL A 219 -3.41 20.79 12.68
C VAL A 219 -3.30 21.90 13.73
N VAL A 220 -2.12 22.50 13.86
CA VAL A 220 -1.84 23.64 14.75
C VAL A 220 -1.50 24.87 13.92
N LEU A 221 -2.13 26.00 14.24
CA LEU A 221 -1.98 27.27 13.53
C LEU A 221 -1.20 28.26 14.40
N TYR A 222 -0.26 28.96 13.79
CA TYR A 222 0.57 29.97 14.45
C TYR A 222 0.66 31.23 13.61
N ARG A 223 0.81 32.40 14.25
CA ARG A 223 1.17 33.65 13.60
C ARG A 223 2.61 34.07 13.90
N SER A 224 3.21 34.82 12.99
CA SER A 224 4.47 35.52 13.20
C SER A 224 4.51 36.84 12.42
N ASP A 225 5.16 37.84 13.00
CA ASP A 225 5.42 39.12 12.31
C ASP A 225 6.76 39.11 11.55
N ASP A 226 7.63 38.13 11.81
CA ASP A 226 9.03 38.11 11.36
C ASP A 226 9.56 36.72 10.93
N LEU A 227 8.69 35.70 10.82
CA LEU A 227 9.02 34.30 10.53
C LEU A 227 9.87 33.57 11.60
N ILE A 228 10.26 34.25 12.67
CA ILE A 228 11.16 33.74 13.72
C ILE A 228 10.37 33.53 15.01
N ASP A 229 9.66 34.55 15.47
CA ASP A 229 8.87 34.50 16.70
C ASP A 229 7.42 34.08 16.38
N TRP A 230 7.02 32.90 16.84
CA TRP A 230 5.71 32.30 16.55
C TRP A 230 4.79 32.30 17.77
N THR A 231 3.56 32.79 17.60
CA THR A 231 2.48 32.76 18.61
C THR A 231 1.36 31.83 18.15
N HIS A 232 0.98 30.87 18.98
CA HIS A 232 -0.14 29.97 18.69
C HIS A 232 -1.45 30.74 18.48
N LEU A 233 -2.22 30.33 17.47
CA LEU A 233 -3.53 30.88 17.12
C LEU A 233 -4.66 29.92 17.55
N SER A 234 -4.74 28.76 16.91
CA SER A 234 -5.82 27.78 17.08
C SER A 234 -5.37 26.37 16.70
N ASP A 235 -6.24 25.39 16.95
CA ASP A 235 -6.10 24.01 16.51
C ASP A 235 -7.28 23.63 15.59
N PHE A 236 -7.07 22.70 14.65
CA PHE A 236 -8.12 22.03 13.87
C PHE A 236 -7.95 20.51 13.92
N GLY A 237 -9.06 19.77 14.02
CA GLY A 237 -9.08 18.30 14.11
C GLY A 237 -9.19 17.75 15.55
N PRO A 238 -9.35 16.42 15.71
CA PRO A 238 -9.53 15.40 14.66
C PRO A 238 -10.82 15.62 13.85
N ALA A 239 -10.77 15.32 12.54
CA ALA A 239 -11.92 15.43 11.64
C ALA A 239 -11.81 14.42 10.48
N ASN A 240 -12.93 13.82 10.05
CA ASN A 240 -12.97 12.86 8.93
C ASN A 240 -11.94 11.69 9.08
N ALA A 241 -10.99 11.53 8.14
CA ALA A 241 -10.10 10.37 8.12
C ALA A 241 -8.97 10.48 9.14
N THR A 242 -8.89 9.52 10.06
CA THR A 242 -7.90 9.43 11.15
C THR A 242 -7.37 8.00 11.30
N GLY A 243 -7.32 7.24 10.21
CA GLY A 243 -6.83 5.85 10.21
C GLY A 243 -5.32 5.71 10.40
N GLY A 244 -4.59 6.83 10.33
CA GLY A 244 -3.16 6.94 10.56
C GLY A 244 -2.78 8.39 10.82
N ILE A 245 -1.49 8.62 10.97
CA ILE A 245 -0.97 9.92 11.40
C ILE A 245 -1.24 11.00 10.34
N TRP A 246 -1.56 12.22 10.77
CA TRP A 246 -1.72 13.36 9.87
C TRP A 246 -0.37 13.99 9.53
N GLU A 247 -0.17 14.35 8.27
CA GLU A 247 1.06 14.89 7.69
C GLU A 247 0.74 15.96 6.64
N CYS A 248 1.76 16.75 6.29
CA CYS A 248 1.74 17.70 5.17
C CYS A 248 0.45 18.53 5.05
N PRO A 249 0.13 19.38 6.05
CA PRO A 249 -1.02 20.27 5.96
C PRO A 249 -0.76 21.39 4.94
N ASP A 250 -1.83 21.91 4.33
CA ASP A 250 -1.80 23.15 3.54
C ASP A 250 -3.09 23.95 3.79
N LEU A 251 -3.01 25.27 3.78
CA LEU A 251 -4.15 26.17 3.97
C LEU A 251 -4.05 27.35 3.00
N PHE A 252 -5.06 27.48 2.13
CA PHE A 252 -5.08 28.53 1.11
C PHE A 252 -6.51 28.95 0.74
N PRO A 253 -6.72 30.22 0.32
CA PRO A 253 -8.00 30.68 -0.19
C PRO A 253 -8.18 30.30 -1.67
N LEU A 254 -9.43 30.11 -2.08
CA LEU A 254 -9.88 29.95 -3.48
C LEU A 254 -11.23 30.63 -3.69
N SER A 255 -11.36 31.33 -4.81
CA SER A 255 -12.63 31.86 -5.32
C SER A 255 -13.55 30.72 -5.79
N VAL A 256 -14.81 30.71 -5.35
CA VAL A 256 -15.81 29.71 -5.76
C VAL A 256 -16.34 30.07 -7.16
N ASP A 257 -16.25 29.13 -8.10
CA ASP A 257 -16.61 29.33 -9.52
C ASP A 257 -15.89 30.53 -10.18
N GLY A 258 -14.77 31.00 -9.61
CA GLY A 258 -14.04 32.18 -10.06
C GLY A 258 -14.63 33.52 -9.62
N ASP A 259 -15.61 33.53 -8.71
CA ASP A 259 -16.15 34.74 -8.10
C ASP A 259 -15.26 35.20 -6.93
N ARG A 260 -14.58 36.34 -7.09
CA ARG A 260 -13.68 36.91 -6.07
C ARG A 260 -14.42 37.48 -4.86
N ASP A 261 -15.73 37.69 -4.97
CA ASP A 261 -16.56 38.12 -3.85
C ASP A 261 -17.04 36.92 -3.00
N ASP A 262 -16.84 35.68 -3.47
CA ASP A 262 -17.14 34.42 -2.79
C ASP A 262 -15.88 33.56 -2.64
N VAL A 263 -15.11 33.84 -1.59
CA VAL A 263 -13.86 33.13 -1.29
C VAL A 263 -14.09 32.14 -0.16
N LYS A 264 -13.63 30.90 -0.36
CA LYS A 264 -13.54 29.88 0.68
C LYS A 264 -12.09 29.48 0.90
N TRP A 265 -11.80 28.99 2.10
CA TRP A 265 -10.51 28.44 2.46
C TRP A 265 -10.53 26.92 2.36
N VAL A 266 -9.43 26.36 1.85
CA VAL A 266 -9.22 24.93 1.74
C VAL A 266 -8.11 24.51 2.69
N MET A 267 -8.43 23.65 3.66
CA MET A 267 -7.46 22.96 4.50
C MET A 267 -7.19 21.59 3.90
N VAL A 268 -5.96 21.33 3.47
CA VAL A 268 -5.49 20.01 3.06
C VAL A 268 -4.83 19.34 4.26
N VAL A 269 -5.07 18.03 4.40
CA VAL A 269 -4.36 17.18 5.36
C VAL A 269 -4.07 15.85 4.66
N ASN A 270 -2.81 15.43 4.67
CA ASN A 270 -2.42 14.10 4.20
C ASN A 270 -2.38 13.13 5.40
N LEU A 271 -2.56 11.83 5.18
CA LEU A 271 -2.41 10.82 6.24
C LEU A 271 -1.78 9.51 5.78
N ASN A 272 -1.15 8.80 6.72
CA ASN A 272 -0.58 7.48 6.50
C ASN A 272 -0.58 6.59 7.77
N PRO A 273 -1.06 5.33 7.69
CA PRO A 273 -1.93 4.77 6.65
C PRO A 273 -3.38 5.30 6.79
N GLY A 274 -4.34 4.74 6.04
CA GLY A 274 -5.77 5.00 6.23
C GLY A 274 -6.44 5.85 5.17
N SER A 275 -5.80 6.04 4.00
CA SER A 275 -6.46 6.63 2.84
C SER A 275 -7.58 5.75 2.29
N VAL A 276 -8.48 6.32 1.48
CA VAL A 276 -9.59 5.58 0.87
C VAL A 276 -9.16 4.43 -0.03
N ALA A 277 -8.01 4.56 -0.68
CA ALA A 277 -7.41 3.49 -1.49
C ALA A 277 -6.54 2.55 -0.64
N GLY A 278 -6.17 2.91 0.59
CA GLY A 278 -5.25 2.18 1.45
C GLY A 278 -3.84 2.76 1.43
N GLY A 279 -3.10 2.52 2.52
CA GLY A 279 -1.81 3.19 2.75
C GLY A 279 -1.99 4.70 2.88
N SER A 280 -1.12 5.46 2.22
CA SER A 280 -1.09 6.92 2.29
C SER A 280 -2.03 7.63 1.30
N GLY A 281 -2.50 8.83 1.61
CA GLY A 281 -3.31 9.68 0.71
C GLY A 281 -3.68 11.04 1.31
N GLY A 282 -4.36 11.89 0.54
CA GLY A 282 -4.72 13.26 0.93
C GLY A 282 -6.22 13.53 1.02
N GLN A 283 -6.69 14.13 2.11
CA GLN A 283 -8.05 14.65 2.25
C GLN A 283 -8.04 16.19 2.30
N TYR A 284 -9.20 16.81 2.06
CA TYR A 284 -9.35 18.26 2.17
C TYR A 284 -10.65 18.66 2.86
N PHE A 285 -10.68 19.90 3.33
CA PHE A 285 -11.83 20.52 3.97
C PHE A 285 -12.06 21.90 3.37
N VAL A 286 -13.31 22.22 3.05
CA VAL A 286 -13.73 23.56 2.62
C VAL A 286 -14.37 24.26 3.80
N GLY A 287 -14.04 25.53 3.99
CA GLY A 287 -14.61 26.35 5.06
C GLY A 287 -14.10 27.78 5.03
N ASP A 288 -13.97 28.38 6.21
CA ASP A 288 -13.56 29.77 6.38
C ASP A 288 -12.35 29.89 7.32
N PHE A 289 -11.45 30.82 7.03
CA PHE A 289 -10.35 31.21 7.92
C PHE A 289 -10.46 32.69 8.27
N ASP A 290 -10.70 32.99 9.54
CA ASP A 290 -10.90 34.37 10.02
C ASP A 290 -9.59 35.13 10.34
N GLY A 291 -8.44 34.54 9.98
CA GLY A 291 -7.11 34.98 10.39
C GLY A 291 -6.58 34.30 11.64
N THR A 292 -7.45 33.65 12.43
CA THR A 292 -7.07 32.94 13.64
C THR A 292 -7.47 31.47 13.61
N THR A 293 -8.70 31.16 13.21
CA THR A 293 -9.32 29.83 13.30
C THR A 293 -9.85 29.41 11.93
N PHE A 294 -9.52 28.18 11.52
CA PHE A 294 -10.17 27.54 10.38
C PHE A 294 -11.43 26.81 10.85
N THR A 295 -12.57 27.16 10.27
CA THR A 295 -13.87 26.52 10.55
C THR A 295 -14.33 25.76 9.32
N SER A 296 -14.34 24.43 9.41
CA SER A 296 -14.75 23.56 8.31
C SER A 296 -16.27 23.52 8.14
N GLU A 297 -16.73 23.60 6.89
CA GLU A 297 -18.12 23.39 6.48
C GLU A 297 -18.34 22.01 5.84
N SER A 298 -17.25 21.30 5.48
CA SER A 298 -17.29 19.99 4.80
C SER A 298 -16.86 18.83 5.70
N THR A 299 -16.70 19.05 7.00
CA THR A 299 -16.49 17.96 7.97
C THR A 299 -17.77 17.13 8.06
N VAL A 300 -17.65 15.82 7.88
CA VAL A 300 -18.77 14.89 7.99
C VAL A 300 -18.93 14.50 9.45
N THR A 301 -19.99 15.01 10.09
CA THR A 301 -20.28 14.76 11.52
C THR A 301 -21.33 13.68 11.75
N GLU A 302 -22.08 13.30 10.72
CA GLU A 302 -23.07 12.24 10.77
C GLU A 302 -22.90 11.31 9.56
N GLU A 303 -22.94 10.01 9.80
CA GLU A 303 -22.91 9.01 8.73
C GLU A 303 -24.34 8.71 8.26
N PRO A 304 -24.64 8.84 6.95
CA PRO A 304 -25.92 8.42 6.41
C PRO A 304 -26.11 6.92 6.64
N THR A 305 -27.27 6.53 7.17
CA THR A 305 -27.65 5.12 7.16
C THR A 305 -28.08 4.73 5.75
N PRO A 306 -27.52 3.67 5.14
CA PRO A 306 -28.02 3.16 3.87
C PRO A 306 -29.49 2.76 4.02
N ALA A 307 -30.27 3.05 2.98
CA ALA A 307 -31.65 2.61 2.88
C ALA A 307 -31.71 1.07 2.87
N GLY A 308 -32.83 0.50 3.31
CA GLY A 308 -33.01 -0.95 3.31
C GLY A 308 -33.83 -1.47 4.49
N THR A 309 -34.11 -2.77 4.45
CA THR A 309 -34.79 -3.50 5.52
C THR A 309 -33.75 -4.07 6.48
N VAL A 310 -33.83 -3.71 7.76
CA VAL A 310 -32.95 -4.25 8.81
C VAL A 310 -33.27 -5.74 9.02
N LEU A 311 -32.23 -6.57 8.86
CA LEU A 311 -32.24 -7.98 9.26
C LEU A 311 -31.93 -8.13 10.74
N GLU A 312 -30.89 -7.44 11.22
CA GLU A 312 -30.47 -7.44 12.62
C GLU A 312 -29.61 -6.21 12.92
N GLY A 313 -29.85 -5.57 14.08
CA GLY A 313 -29.05 -4.44 14.58
C GLY A 313 -28.56 -4.62 16.02
N PHE A 314 -28.77 -5.81 16.59
CA PHE A 314 -28.25 -6.24 17.91
C PHE A 314 -28.64 -5.37 19.12
N ASP A 315 -29.61 -4.47 18.96
CA ASP A 315 -30.15 -3.57 19.98
C ASP A 315 -31.04 -4.23 21.05
N GLY A 316 -31.49 -5.46 20.80
CA GLY A 316 -32.48 -6.14 21.64
C GLY A 316 -31.97 -6.61 23.00
N GLY A 317 -30.66 -6.48 23.29
CA GLY A 317 -30.03 -6.95 24.53
C GLY A 317 -29.94 -8.47 24.67
N SER A 318 -30.21 -9.23 23.60
CA SER A 318 -30.04 -10.69 23.52
C SER A 318 -29.80 -11.10 22.07
N TRP A 319 -29.25 -12.31 21.85
CA TRP A 319 -29.03 -12.85 20.50
C TRP A 319 -30.32 -13.25 19.75
N GLY A 320 -31.49 -13.16 20.38
CA GLY A 320 -32.75 -13.52 19.75
C GLY A 320 -32.77 -14.97 19.24
N GLN A 321 -32.84 -15.14 17.92
CA GLN A 321 -32.83 -16.44 17.24
C GLN A 321 -31.47 -16.82 16.63
N TRP A 322 -30.43 -16.01 16.83
CA TRP A 322 -29.07 -16.33 16.40
C TRP A 322 -28.49 -17.47 17.25
N GLN A 323 -27.70 -18.31 16.59
CA GLN A 323 -27.10 -19.49 17.19
C GLN A 323 -25.61 -19.23 17.48
N VAL A 324 -25.25 -19.25 18.76
CA VAL A 324 -23.86 -19.16 19.21
C VAL A 324 -23.27 -20.57 19.27
N ALA A 325 -22.12 -20.77 18.64
CA ALA A 325 -21.34 -22.00 18.72
C ALA A 325 -19.88 -21.64 19.02
N ASN A 326 -19.59 -21.51 20.30
CA ASN A 326 -18.26 -21.19 20.81
C ASN A 326 -17.45 -22.46 21.10
N GLU A 327 -16.13 -22.39 20.96
CA GLU A 327 -15.25 -23.45 21.45
C GLU A 327 -15.34 -23.52 23.00
N PRO A 328 -15.63 -24.70 23.58
CA PRO A 328 -15.71 -24.86 25.02
C PRO A 328 -14.32 -24.85 25.66
N GLY A 329 -14.16 -24.21 26.83
CA GLY A 329 -12.95 -24.41 27.66
C GLY A 329 -12.26 -23.16 28.20
N ASN A 330 -12.72 -21.94 27.89
CA ASN A 330 -12.28 -20.73 28.61
C ASN A 330 -13.25 -20.38 29.76
N TRP A 331 -12.87 -19.42 30.61
CA TRP A 331 -13.66 -18.97 31.77
C TRP A 331 -14.89 -18.12 31.39
N ARG A 332 -15.07 -17.85 30.09
CA ARG A 332 -16.05 -16.94 29.50
C ARG A 332 -16.96 -17.59 28.44
N ASP A 333 -16.79 -18.89 28.20
CA ASP A 333 -17.49 -19.70 27.20
C ASP A 333 -17.46 -19.14 25.76
N GLY A 334 -16.34 -18.53 25.32
CA GLY A 334 -16.05 -18.14 23.93
C GLY A 334 -16.07 -16.64 23.57
N PRO A 335 -15.86 -16.29 22.28
CA PRO A 335 -15.75 -14.92 21.79
C PRO A 335 -17.11 -14.20 21.72
N PHE A 336 -18.20 -14.96 21.62
CA PHE A 336 -19.55 -14.40 21.66
C PHE A 336 -20.18 -14.68 23.02
N GLY A 337 -20.19 -13.67 23.89
CA GLY A 337 -20.80 -13.76 25.22
C GLY A 337 -22.32 -14.04 25.19
N PRO A 338 -23.03 -13.99 26.33
CA PRO A 338 -24.45 -14.37 26.41
C PRO A 338 -25.41 -13.39 25.69
N ALA A 339 -24.95 -12.20 25.30
CA ALA A 339 -25.71 -11.17 24.60
C ALA A 339 -24.75 -10.26 23.80
N PRO A 340 -25.27 -9.45 22.86
CA PRO A 340 -24.49 -8.40 22.19
C PRO A 340 -23.78 -7.47 23.20
N ALA A 341 -22.58 -7.02 22.84
CA ALA A 341 -21.83 -6.07 23.67
C ALA A 341 -22.41 -4.65 23.52
N ALA A 342 -22.29 -3.80 24.54
CA ALA A 342 -22.78 -2.41 24.47
C ALA A 342 -21.72 -1.42 23.92
N GLY A 343 -20.70 -1.92 23.22
CA GLY A 343 -19.53 -1.18 22.74
C GLY A 343 -18.22 -1.84 23.18
N THR A 344 -17.24 -1.03 23.58
CA THR A 344 -15.89 -1.43 23.96
C THR A 344 -15.86 -2.40 25.15
N LEU A 345 -15.13 -3.51 25.00
CA LEU A 345 -14.89 -4.48 26.08
C LEU A 345 -13.59 -4.16 26.87
N PRO A 346 -13.44 -4.66 28.12
CA PRO A 346 -12.23 -4.43 28.90
C PRO A 346 -10.96 -4.94 28.20
N GLY A 347 -9.94 -4.09 28.08
CA GLY A 347 -8.68 -4.42 27.41
C GLY A 347 -8.66 -4.15 25.91
N GLN A 348 -9.81 -3.80 25.33
CA GLN A 348 -9.97 -3.43 23.92
C GLN A 348 -9.68 -1.93 23.71
N HIS A 349 -9.23 -1.57 22.52
CA HIS A 349 -9.20 -0.17 22.11
C HIS A 349 -10.63 0.37 21.90
N PRO A 350 -10.85 1.70 21.93
CA PRO A 350 -12.20 2.27 21.79
C PRO A 350 -12.90 1.82 20.50
N VAL A 351 -14.03 1.14 20.65
CA VAL A 351 -14.89 0.69 19.55
C VAL A 351 -15.80 1.81 19.10
N THR A 352 -15.82 2.10 17.80
CA THR A 352 -16.62 3.17 17.18
C THR A 352 -17.25 2.72 15.86
N GLY A 353 -18.14 3.52 15.27
CA GLY A 353 -18.79 3.22 13.99
C GLY A 353 -20.00 2.29 14.05
N PHE A 354 -20.20 1.55 15.15
CA PHE A 354 -21.43 0.78 15.39
C PHE A 354 -22.63 1.70 15.70
N ARG A 355 -23.84 1.19 15.53
CA ARG A 355 -25.10 1.90 15.72
C ARG A 355 -25.88 1.32 16.88
N GLY A 356 -26.82 2.12 17.38
CA GLY A 356 -27.69 1.71 18.47
C GLY A 356 -26.94 1.47 19.78
N SER A 357 -27.26 0.36 20.44
CA SER A 357 -26.97 0.03 21.83
C SER A 357 -26.29 -1.33 21.98
N GLY A 358 -26.18 -2.11 20.91
CA GLY A 358 -25.57 -3.43 20.90
C GLY A 358 -24.80 -3.71 19.61
N LEU A 359 -23.76 -4.54 19.68
CA LEU A 359 -23.04 -5.06 18.51
C LEU A 359 -22.51 -6.48 18.74
N VAL A 360 -22.16 -7.17 17.64
CA VAL A 360 -21.31 -8.35 17.72
C VAL A 360 -19.88 -7.90 18.00
N ASN A 361 -19.30 -8.38 19.10
CA ASN A 361 -17.92 -8.10 19.48
C ASN A 361 -17.23 -9.39 19.93
N GLY A 362 -16.36 -9.93 19.07
CA GLY A 362 -15.63 -11.16 19.30
C GLY A 362 -14.52 -11.07 20.36
N PHE A 363 -14.14 -9.87 20.81
CA PHE A 363 -13.06 -9.64 21.78
C PHE A 363 -13.43 -10.05 23.23
N HIS A 364 -14.50 -10.83 23.41
CA HIS A 364 -14.92 -11.29 24.72
C HIS A 364 -13.89 -12.29 25.26
N ASP A 365 -13.12 -11.88 26.28
CA ASP A 365 -11.93 -12.58 26.79
C ASP A 365 -10.67 -12.43 25.91
N GLY A 366 -10.57 -11.30 25.20
CA GLY A 366 -9.45 -10.99 24.31
C GLY A 366 -9.54 -11.73 22.98
N ASP A 367 -8.42 -11.83 22.27
CA ASP A 367 -8.34 -12.46 20.94
C ASP A 367 -8.23 -14.00 21.00
N TRP A 368 -8.06 -14.60 22.17
CA TRP A 368 -7.79 -16.04 22.27
C TRP A 368 -9.00 -16.95 21.97
N PRO A 369 -10.25 -16.62 22.37
CA PRO A 369 -11.38 -17.52 22.15
C PRO A 369 -11.81 -17.58 20.68
N VAL A 370 -12.33 -18.72 20.24
CA VAL A 370 -12.86 -18.91 18.88
C VAL A 370 -14.29 -19.42 18.89
N GLY A 371 -15.06 -19.14 17.85
CA GLY A 371 -16.48 -19.48 17.76
C GLY A 371 -17.17 -18.92 16.52
N THR A 372 -18.46 -19.24 16.41
CA THR A 372 -19.33 -18.70 15.36
C THR A 372 -20.66 -18.20 15.93
N LEU A 373 -21.24 -17.21 15.25
CA LEU A 373 -22.57 -16.67 15.51
C LEU A 373 -23.36 -16.70 14.20
N THR A 374 -24.40 -17.54 14.11
CA THR A 374 -25.14 -17.81 12.86
C THR A 374 -26.58 -17.31 12.93
N SER A 375 -27.02 -16.59 11.90
CA SER A 375 -28.34 -16.00 11.82
C SER A 375 -29.44 -17.04 11.58
N PRO A 376 -30.71 -16.68 11.84
CA PRO A 376 -31.86 -17.32 11.21
C PRO A 376 -31.76 -17.26 9.69
N GLU A 377 -32.51 -18.13 9.02
CA GLU A 377 -32.62 -18.11 7.58
C GLU A 377 -33.46 -16.92 7.10
N PHE A 378 -33.05 -16.28 6.02
CA PHE A 378 -33.79 -15.21 5.35
C PHE A 378 -33.77 -15.41 3.82
N THR A 379 -34.73 -14.79 3.14
CA THR A 379 -34.80 -14.79 1.67
C THR A 379 -34.05 -13.59 1.14
N ILE A 380 -33.21 -13.79 0.14
CA ILE A 380 -32.60 -12.70 -0.64
C ILE A 380 -33.65 -12.20 -1.62
N ASP A 381 -34.13 -10.97 -1.44
CA ASP A 381 -35.12 -10.30 -2.29
C ASP A 381 -34.71 -8.86 -2.68
N LYS A 382 -33.43 -8.56 -2.50
CA LYS A 382 -32.77 -7.29 -2.75
C LYS A 382 -31.39 -7.53 -3.36
N ASP A 383 -30.89 -6.54 -4.09
CA ASP A 383 -29.62 -6.66 -4.83
C ASP A 383 -28.39 -6.65 -3.91
N PHE A 384 -28.50 -6.06 -2.70
CA PHE A 384 -27.38 -5.92 -1.77
C PHE A 384 -27.71 -6.37 -0.35
N VAL A 385 -26.69 -6.95 0.30
CA VAL A 385 -26.62 -7.11 1.76
C VAL A 385 -25.57 -6.12 2.29
N ASN A 386 -26.02 -5.14 3.06
CA ASN A 386 -25.21 -4.10 3.67
C ASN A 386 -25.05 -4.37 5.16
N PHE A 387 -23.87 -4.17 5.72
CA PHE A 387 -23.61 -4.34 7.15
C PHE A 387 -22.37 -3.58 7.59
N LEU A 388 -22.26 -3.30 8.88
CA LEU A 388 -21.07 -2.73 9.50
C LEU A 388 -20.13 -3.88 9.91
N VAL A 389 -18.84 -3.75 9.62
CA VAL A 389 -17.82 -4.74 10.00
C VAL A 389 -16.53 -4.05 10.46
N GLY A 390 -15.91 -4.60 11.50
CA GLY A 390 -14.62 -4.21 12.06
C GLY A 390 -13.85 -5.43 12.57
N GLY A 391 -12.82 -5.20 13.36
CA GLY A 391 -11.91 -6.25 13.86
C GLY A 391 -10.88 -6.70 12.83
N GLY A 392 -10.45 -7.94 12.92
CA GLY A 392 -9.35 -8.53 12.16
C GLY A 392 -9.59 -8.72 10.68
N ARG A 393 -8.50 -8.70 9.93
CA ARG A 393 -8.44 -8.89 8.48
C ARG A 393 -7.92 -10.29 8.12
N HIS A 394 -8.53 -11.33 8.68
CA HIS A 394 -8.22 -12.72 8.38
C HIS A 394 -9.32 -13.30 7.47
N PRO A 395 -9.09 -13.37 6.14
CA PRO A 395 -10.12 -13.74 5.19
C PRO A 395 -10.47 -15.23 5.27
N HIS A 396 -11.72 -15.55 4.94
CA HIS A 396 -12.16 -16.93 4.69
C HIS A 396 -11.26 -17.61 3.67
N VAL A 397 -10.90 -18.88 3.92
CA VAL A 397 -10.19 -19.73 2.96
C VAL A 397 -11.18 -20.61 2.19
N PRO A 398 -11.41 -20.36 0.88
CA PRO A 398 -12.38 -21.13 0.09
C PRO A 398 -12.05 -22.62 0.06
N GLY A 399 -13.06 -23.46 0.33
CA GLY A 399 -12.90 -24.92 0.42
C GLY A 399 -12.18 -25.40 1.69
N GLY A 400 -11.83 -24.48 2.59
CA GLY A 400 -11.27 -24.78 3.90
C GLY A 400 -12.32 -25.24 4.91
N GLN A 401 -11.90 -25.31 6.18
CA GLN A 401 -12.71 -25.68 7.33
C GLN A 401 -12.30 -24.87 8.57
N LEU A 402 -13.16 -24.77 9.59
CA LEU A 402 -12.83 -23.99 10.80
C LEU A 402 -11.93 -24.76 11.78
N GLY A 403 -12.10 -26.07 11.88
CA GLY A 403 -11.25 -26.94 12.69
C GLY A 403 -10.08 -27.52 11.89
N ASN A 404 -9.40 -28.47 12.50
CA ASN A 404 -8.40 -29.31 11.84
C ASN A 404 -8.95 -30.73 11.65
N GLU A 405 -10.22 -30.89 11.28
CA GLU A 405 -10.79 -32.23 11.07
C GLU A 405 -9.96 -33.01 10.03
N PRO A 406 -9.55 -34.26 10.34
CA PRO A 406 -8.72 -35.04 9.42
C PRO A 406 -9.53 -35.46 8.19
N PRO A 407 -8.89 -35.55 7.00
CA PRO A 407 -9.55 -36.11 5.83
C PRO A 407 -9.88 -37.60 6.03
N ALA A 408 -10.78 -38.12 5.21
CA ALA A 408 -11.01 -39.56 5.15
C ALA A 408 -9.75 -40.28 4.63
N GLY A 409 -9.40 -41.41 5.24
CA GLY A 409 -8.25 -42.21 4.82
C GLY A 409 -7.68 -43.08 5.93
N GLU A 410 -6.56 -43.74 5.64
CA GLU A 410 -5.76 -44.47 6.63
C GLU A 410 -4.89 -43.48 7.41
N LEU A 411 -5.07 -43.42 8.74
CA LEU A 411 -4.18 -42.71 9.63
C LEU A 411 -2.87 -43.51 9.80
N LEU A 412 -1.78 -42.97 9.29
CA LEU A 412 -0.45 -43.55 9.41
C LEU A 412 0.17 -43.21 10.76
N PHE A 413 1.07 -44.09 11.22
CA PHE A 413 1.88 -43.90 12.43
C PHE A 413 1.07 -43.61 13.71
N ASP A 414 -0.16 -44.15 13.80
CA ASP A 414 -1.09 -43.94 14.92
C ASP A 414 -1.32 -42.44 15.25
N GLY A 415 -1.12 -41.53 14.29
CA GLY A 415 -1.18 -40.08 14.52
C GLY A 415 -0.20 -39.58 15.58
N PHE A 416 0.89 -40.31 15.83
CA PHE A 416 1.86 -40.07 16.91
C PHE A 416 1.31 -40.22 18.34
N GLU A 417 0.09 -40.72 18.53
CA GLU A 417 -0.53 -40.97 19.84
C GLU A 417 -0.02 -42.29 20.47
N TYR A 418 1.30 -42.41 20.58
CA TYR A 418 1.92 -43.59 21.18
C TYR A 418 1.67 -43.64 22.70
N PRO A 419 1.56 -44.84 23.30
CA PRO A 419 1.45 -44.98 24.75
C PRO A 419 2.62 -44.32 25.49
N ASP A 420 2.38 -43.86 26.72
CA ASP A 420 3.43 -43.23 27.52
C ASP A 420 4.64 -44.15 27.73
N GLY A 421 5.84 -43.59 27.53
CA GLY A 421 7.11 -44.32 27.60
C GLY A 421 7.50 -45.06 26.31
N VAL A 422 6.64 -45.10 25.28
CA VAL A 422 6.97 -45.62 23.95
C VAL A 422 7.56 -44.50 23.09
N THR A 423 8.76 -44.71 22.55
CA THR A 423 9.50 -43.74 21.75
C THR A 423 9.24 -43.89 20.26
N MET A 424 9.61 -42.87 19.47
CA MET A 424 9.65 -42.96 18.00
C MET A 424 10.48 -44.17 17.52
N ALA A 425 11.61 -44.46 18.17
CA ALA A 425 12.48 -45.58 17.81
C ALA A 425 11.82 -46.95 18.07
N ASP A 426 11.04 -47.09 19.14
CA ASP A 426 10.27 -48.33 19.42
C ASP A 426 9.22 -48.62 18.35
N ARG A 427 8.77 -47.58 17.64
CA ARG A 427 7.85 -47.66 16.50
C ARG A 427 8.56 -47.69 15.15
N GLY A 428 9.89 -47.88 15.15
CA GLY A 428 10.69 -48.09 13.94
C GLY A 428 11.08 -46.81 13.18
N TRP A 429 10.93 -45.63 13.80
CA TRP A 429 11.49 -44.40 13.23
C TRP A 429 13.01 -44.36 13.42
N GLU A 430 13.71 -43.87 12.41
CA GLU A 430 15.15 -43.66 12.42
C GLU A 430 15.44 -42.19 12.71
N LEU A 431 16.26 -41.90 13.72
CA LEU A 431 16.62 -40.54 14.14
C LEU A 431 18.12 -40.30 13.96
N THR A 432 18.50 -39.10 13.53
CA THR A 432 19.90 -38.68 13.39
C THR A 432 20.13 -37.29 13.96
N GLY A 433 21.38 -36.95 14.27
CA GLY A 433 21.75 -35.61 14.71
C GLY A 433 21.49 -35.39 16.20
N ASP A 434 20.91 -34.25 16.54
CA ASP A 434 20.61 -33.82 17.91
C ASP A 434 19.30 -34.42 18.45
N PHE A 435 18.52 -35.13 17.63
CA PHE A 435 17.22 -35.66 18.03
C PHE A 435 17.29 -36.91 18.93
N GLU A 436 16.56 -36.87 20.04
CA GLU A 436 16.51 -37.93 21.05
C GLU A 436 15.18 -38.71 20.98
N PRO A 437 15.18 -40.05 20.94
CA PRO A 437 13.95 -40.85 20.86
C PRO A 437 12.93 -40.58 21.97
N ALA A 438 13.38 -40.25 23.18
CA ALA A 438 12.50 -40.01 24.32
C ALA A 438 11.80 -38.64 24.30
N ARG A 439 12.21 -37.74 23.40
CA ARG A 439 11.66 -36.38 23.27
C ARG A 439 10.61 -36.27 22.18
N ASN A 440 10.50 -37.29 21.32
CA ASN A 440 9.46 -37.37 20.29
C ASN A 440 8.68 -38.71 20.39
N PRO A 441 7.37 -38.69 20.10
CA PRO A 441 6.57 -37.50 19.80
C PRO A 441 6.40 -36.63 21.06
N SER A 442 6.58 -35.32 20.87
CA SER A 442 6.54 -34.31 21.93
C SER A 442 5.11 -34.07 22.40
N THR A 443 4.95 -33.66 23.66
CA THR A 443 3.71 -33.15 24.27
C THR A 443 3.70 -31.61 24.41
N GLN A 444 4.81 -30.93 24.06
CA GLN A 444 4.95 -29.47 24.13
C GLN A 444 5.22 -28.78 22.78
N GLY A 445 4.76 -27.53 22.66
CA GLY A 445 4.95 -26.64 21.50
C GLY A 445 4.05 -26.90 20.29
N GLY A 446 3.69 -25.85 19.57
CA GLY A 446 2.80 -25.91 18.41
C GLY A 446 1.31 -25.90 18.79
N ASP A 447 0.50 -25.28 17.94
CA ASP A 447 -0.93 -25.05 18.15
C ASP A 447 -1.78 -25.79 17.12
N TYR A 448 -3.03 -26.10 17.46
CA TYR A 448 -3.99 -26.81 16.60
C TYR A 448 -3.54 -28.20 16.11
N TYR A 449 -2.66 -28.87 16.85
CA TYR A 449 -2.38 -30.29 16.64
C TYR A 449 -3.61 -31.14 17.02
N LEU A 450 -3.66 -32.38 16.53
CA LEU A 450 -4.73 -33.32 16.84
C LEU A 450 -4.24 -34.33 17.88
N GLY A 451 -5.01 -34.53 18.94
CA GLY A 451 -4.62 -35.43 20.03
C GLY A 451 -3.78 -34.73 21.09
N SER A 452 -2.72 -35.39 21.55
CA SER A 452 -1.87 -34.94 22.67
C SER A 452 -0.38 -34.91 22.32
N LYS A 453 0.03 -35.54 21.20
CA LYS A 453 1.43 -35.75 20.83
C LYS A 453 1.66 -35.42 19.35
N ARG A 454 2.83 -34.88 19.02
CA ARG A 454 3.26 -34.57 17.64
C ARG A 454 4.76 -34.62 17.52
N VAL A 455 5.29 -34.69 16.30
CA VAL A 455 6.71 -34.42 16.10
C VAL A 455 6.96 -32.91 16.28
N ASN A 456 7.95 -32.57 17.09
CA ASN A 456 8.42 -31.19 17.25
C ASN A 456 9.94 -31.21 17.29
N THR A 457 10.60 -30.59 16.30
CA THR A 457 12.07 -30.60 16.22
C THR A 457 12.72 -29.61 17.20
N PHE A 458 11.99 -28.58 17.66
CA PHE A 458 12.44 -27.67 18.73
C PHE A 458 12.62 -28.43 20.04
N GLU A 459 11.59 -29.18 20.44
CA GLU A 459 11.61 -29.98 21.68
C GLU A 459 12.35 -31.32 21.50
N GLY A 460 12.60 -31.72 20.25
CA GLY A 460 13.15 -33.03 19.89
C GLY A 460 14.60 -33.27 20.29
N GLY A 461 15.33 -32.22 20.66
CA GLY A 461 16.71 -32.25 21.12
C GLY A 461 16.99 -31.16 22.16
N PRO A 462 18.22 -31.06 22.68
CA PRO A 462 18.55 -30.17 23.80
C PRO A 462 18.77 -28.69 23.42
N ARG A 463 18.71 -28.31 22.14
CA ARG A 463 19.13 -26.99 21.62
C ARG A 463 18.00 -26.10 21.09
N GLY A 464 16.74 -26.51 21.23
CA GLY A 464 15.61 -25.72 20.72
C GLY A 464 15.69 -25.51 19.21
N ASP A 465 15.61 -24.24 18.78
CA ASP A 465 15.74 -23.76 17.40
C ASP A 465 17.08 -24.12 16.72
N ASP A 466 18.11 -24.51 17.49
CA ASP A 466 19.41 -24.91 16.94
C ASP A 466 19.60 -26.44 16.90
N ASN A 467 18.54 -27.21 17.15
CA ASN A 467 18.57 -28.66 16.94
C ASN A 467 18.66 -28.98 15.46
N THR A 468 19.56 -29.89 15.08
CA THR A 468 19.66 -30.36 13.68
C THR A 468 19.59 -31.88 13.61
N GLY A 469 18.95 -32.43 12.60
CA GLY A 469 18.78 -33.87 12.46
C GLY A 469 17.77 -34.28 11.41
N THR A 470 17.43 -35.57 11.44
CA THR A 470 16.31 -36.11 10.65
C THR A 470 15.51 -37.11 11.47
N LEU A 471 14.20 -37.17 11.24
CA LEU A 471 13.33 -38.26 11.68
C LEU A 471 12.74 -38.93 10.45
N THR A 472 13.03 -40.21 10.23
CA THR A 472 12.57 -40.97 9.07
C THR A 472 11.64 -42.09 9.51
N SER A 473 10.44 -42.15 8.91
CA SER A 473 9.42 -43.13 9.26
C SER A 473 9.78 -44.56 8.84
N PRO A 474 9.09 -45.58 9.42
CA PRO A 474 8.94 -46.87 8.77
C PRO A 474 8.38 -46.73 7.35
N ALA A 475 8.63 -47.74 6.52
CA ALA A 475 8.08 -47.79 5.18
C ALA A 475 6.57 -48.10 5.19
N PHE A 476 5.82 -47.45 4.30
CA PHE A 476 4.40 -47.71 4.05
C PHE A 476 4.15 -47.81 2.54
N VAL A 477 3.03 -48.42 2.13
CA VAL A 477 2.64 -48.55 0.72
C VAL A 477 1.70 -47.40 0.38
N ILE A 478 1.93 -46.74 -0.76
CA ILE A 478 0.97 -45.76 -1.30
C ILE A 478 -0.09 -46.54 -2.07
N ASP A 479 -1.29 -46.68 -1.52
CA ASP A 479 -2.43 -47.31 -2.20
C ASP A 479 -3.60 -46.35 -2.47
N ASP A 480 -3.45 -45.08 -2.10
CA ASP A 480 -4.40 -44.01 -2.39
C ASP A 480 -3.76 -42.75 -3.01
N ASP A 481 -4.57 -41.72 -3.28
CA ASP A 481 -4.17 -40.58 -4.12
C ASP A 481 -3.47 -39.44 -3.37
N HIS A 482 -3.70 -39.28 -2.08
CA HIS A 482 -3.20 -38.14 -1.31
C HIS A 482 -2.54 -38.56 -0.01
N VAL A 483 -1.35 -38.03 0.25
CA VAL A 483 -0.73 -38.04 1.59
C VAL A 483 -0.91 -36.66 2.17
N SER A 484 -1.76 -36.56 3.19
CA SER A 484 -2.07 -35.32 3.90
C SER A 484 -1.46 -35.34 5.29
N PHE A 485 -1.01 -34.19 5.77
CA PHE A 485 -0.40 -34.06 7.10
C PHE A 485 -0.54 -32.66 7.66
N LEU A 486 -0.52 -32.55 8.98
CA LEU A 486 -0.42 -31.28 9.68
C LEU A 486 1.05 -30.85 9.77
N ILE A 487 1.34 -29.62 9.38
CA ILE A 487 2.68 -29.04 9.46
C ILE A 487 2.62 -27.59 9.96
N GLY A 488 3.55 -27.24 10.83
CA GLY A 488 3.81 -25.89 11.33
C GLY A 488 5.31 -25.66 11.51
N GLY A 489 5.70 -24.57 12.16
CA GLY A 489 7.09 -24.17 12.33
C GLY A 489 7.62 -23.33 11.18
N GLY A 490 8.95 -23.26 11.04
CA GLY A 490 9.66 -22.39 10.12
C GLY A 490 9.49 -22.69 8.64
N LYS A 491 9.70 -21.66 7.81
CA LYS A 491 9.65 -21.74 6.35
C LYS A 491 11.05 -21.63 5.75
N ARG A 492 11.52 -22.67 5.06
CA ARG A 492 12.80 -22.64 4.32
C ARG A 492 12.62 -23.25 2.92
N THR A 493 13.11 -22.56 1.89
CA THR A 493 13.00 -23.00 0.49
C THR A 493 14.27 -23.63 -0.06
N ASP A 494 15.35 -23.65 0.71
CA ASP A 494 16.64 -24.27 0.36
C ASP A 494 16.71 -25.77 0.72
N GLY A 495 15.61 -26.33 1.22
CA GLY A 495 15.51 -27.72 1.68
C GLY A 495 16.18 -27.99 3.03
N SER A 496 16.58 -26.95 3.77
CA SER A 496 17.16 -27.11 5.11
C SER A 496 16.15 -27.51 6.17
N LEU A 497 14.86 -27.17 5.99
CA LEU A 497 13.81 -27.41 6.97
C LEU A 497 12.51 -27.82 6.26
N GLN A 498 12.22 -29.12 6.18
CA GLN A 498 11.06 -29.65 5.46
C GLN A 498 10.67 -31.07 5.86
N ALA A 499 9.39 -31.41 5.69
CA ALA A 499 8.91 -32.78 5.55
C ALA A 499 9.08 -33.25 4.09
N GLU A 500 9.45 -34.50 3.88
CA GLU A 500 9.75 -35.07 2.57
C GLU A 500 9.06 -36.43 2.39
N LEU A 501 8.55 -36.68 1.18
CA LEU A 501 8.14 -38.00 0.72
C LEU A 501 9.29 -38.66 -0.04
N VAL A 502 9.78 -39.79 0.47
CA VAL A 502 10.92 -40.52 -0.10
C VAL A 502 10.45 -41.84 -0.67
N VAL A 503 10.72 -42.10 -1.95
CA VAL A 503 10.45 -43.36 -2.65
C VAL A 503 11.75 -43.81 -3.32
N ASP A 504 12.15 -45.07 -3.13
CA ASP A 504 13.40 -45.64 -3.66
C ASP A 504 14.67 -44.81 -3.35
N GLY A 505 14.66 -44.07 -2.24
CA GLY A 505 15.75 -43.20 -1.79
C GLY A 505 15.77 -41.80 -2.41
N GLU A 506 14.83 -41.49 -3.32
CA GLU A 506 14.67 -40.17 -3.93
C GLU A 506 13.55 -39.36 -3.26
N VAL A 507 13.78 -38.05 -3.09
CA VAL A 507 12.77 -37.11 -2.56
C VAL A 507 11.86 -36.70 -3.71
N LEU A 508 10.60 -37.13 -3.68
CA LEU A 508 9.64 -36.84 -4.76
C LEU A 508 8.69 -35.69 -4.43
N ARG A 509 8.51 -35.38 -3.14
CA ARG A 509 7.70 -34.28 -2.64
C ARG A 509 8.34 -33.71 -1.37
N SER A 510 8.14 -32.42 -1.13
CA SER A 510 8.45 -31.82 0.16
C SER A 510 7.44 -30.73 0.54
N ALA A 511 7.41 -30.39 1.82
CA ALA A 511 6.64 -29.29 2.38
C ALA A 511 7.38 -28.70 3.59
N THR A 512 7.23 -27.41 3.81
CA THR A 512 7.82 -26.68 4.95
C THR A 512 6.69 -25.94 5.69
N GLY A 513 6.96 -25.45 6.89
CA GLY A 513 5.99 -24.71 7.68
C GLY A 513 5.70 -23.32 7.12
N ALA A 514 4.73 -22.63 7.72
CA ALA A 514 4.33 -21.27 7.34
C ALA A 514 5.12 -20.17 8.09
N GLU A 515 6.13 -20.53 8.87
CA GLU A 515 6.77 -19.66 9.88
C GLU A 515 5.79 -19.26 10.99
N ALA A 516 5.04 -20.25 11.50
CA ALA A 516 3.99 -20.08 12.51
C ALA A 516 3.89 -21.29 13.46
N GLY A 517 3.43 -21.07 14.69
CA GLY A 517 3.25 -22.14 15.69
C GLY A 517 2.05 -23.02 15.40
N ALA A 518 1.03 -22.46 14.74
CA ALA A 518 -0.17 -23.16 14.31
C ALA A 518 0.15 -24.18 13.21
N LEU A 519 -0.26 -25.43 13.43
CA LEU A 519 -0.24 -26.46 12.41
C LEU A 519 -1.45 -26.33 11.48
N ASN A 520 -1.23 -26.51 10.18
CA ASN A 520 -2.30 -26.56 9.19
C ASN A 520 -2.06 -27.72 8.21
N TRP A 521 -3.13 -28.14 7.54
CA TRP A 521 -3.09 -29.25 6.59
C TRP A 521 -2.29 -28.89 5.34
N SER A 522 -1.46 -29.84 4.91
CA SER A 522 -0.80 -29.85 3.61
C SER A 522 -1.02 -31.22 2.98
N SER A 523 -1.14 -31.28 1.66
CA SER A 523 -1.37 -32.52 0.93
C SER A 523 -0.43 -32.65 -0.26
N TRP A 524 0.14 -33.84 -0.41
CA TRP A 524 0.83 -34.24 -1.63
C TRP A 524 -0.09 -35.13 -2.47
N ASP A 525 -0.26 -34.77 -3.75
CA ASP A 525 -0.79 -35.70 -4.75
C ASP A 525 0.28 -36.77 -5.06
N VAL A 526 -0.07 -37.99 -4.71
CA VAL A 526 0.73 -39.22 -4.85
C VAL A 526 0.04 -40.26 -5.74
N SER A 527 -1.03 -39.89 -6.47
CA SER A 527 -1.77 -40.78 -7.36
C SER A 527 -0.87 -41.53 -8.36
N ALA A 528 0.13 -40.83 -8.91
CA ALA A 528 1.12 -41.39 -9.82
C ALA A 528 2.13 -42.36 -9.15
N LEU A 529 2.15 -42.41 -7.81
CA LEU A 529 3.04 -43.25 -7.00
C LEU A 529 2.33 -44.46 -6.41
N ARG A 530 1.06 -44.71 -6.77
CA ARG A 530 0.30 -45.87 -6.30
C ARG A 530 1.05 -47.18 -6.56
N GLY A 531 1.11 -48.03 -5.53
CA GLY A 531 1.84 -49.29 -5.49
C GLY A 531 3.30 -49.17 -5.06
N SER A 532 3.85 -47.96 -4.94
CA SER A 532 5.21 -47.73 -4.47
C SER A 532 5.31 -47.79 -2.95
N THR A 533 6.48 -48.19 -2.46
CA THR A 533 6.82 -48.13 -1.03
C THR A 533 7.50 -46.81 -0.72
N ALA A 534 6.96 -46.06 0.23
CA ALA A 534 7.42 -44.72 0.61
C ALA A 534 7.82 -44.63 2.08
N ARG A 535 8.54 -43.56 2.42
CA ARG A 535 8.80 -43.10 3.79
C ARG A 535 8.55 -41.59 3.88
N VAL A 536 8.11 -41.13 5.04
CA VAL A 536 8.12 -39.71 5.40
C VAL A 536 9.43 -39.40 6.12
N ARG A 537 10.13 -38.34 5.72
CA ARG A 537 11.34 -37.86 6.39
C ARG A 537 11.18 -36.40 6.77
N ILE A 538 11.32 -36.10 8.06
CA ILE A 538 11.39 -34.73 8.58
C ILE A 538 12.86 -34.35 8.64
N VAL A 539 13.24 -33.29 7.94
CA VAL A 539 14.61 -32.77 7.84
C VAL A 539 14.66 -31.43 8.55
N ASP A 540 15.61 -31.31 9.49
CA ASP A 540 15.94 -30.06 10.15
C ASP A 540 17.45 -29.82 10.14
N ARG A 541 17.86 -28.79 9.44
CA ARG A 541 19.25 -28.30 9.37
C ARG A 541 19.29 -26.80 9.57
N ALA A 542 18.17 -26.18 9.93
CA ALA A 542 18.07 -24.76 10.16
C ALA A 542 18.51 -24.45 11.60
N THR A 543 18.96 -23.22 11.82
CA THR A 543 19.35 -22.70 13.13
C THR A 543 18.84 -21.27 13.28
N GLY A 544 18.74 -20.77 14.51
CA GLY A 544 18.17 -19.45 14.80
C GLY A 544 16.64 -19.43 14.75
N GLY A 545 16.03 -18.25 14.85
CA GLY A 545 14.57 -18.12 15.00
C GLY A 545 13.78 -18.90 13.94
N TRP A 546 12.80 -19.67 14.40
CA TRP A 546 12.01 -20.60 13.58
C TRP A 546 12.86 -21.70 12.90
N GLY A 547 13.99 -22.07 13.49
CA GLY A 547 14.82 -23.22 13.09
C GLY A 547 14.21 -24.55 13.52
N HIS A 548 12.90 -24.73 13.37
CA HIS A 548 12.21 -25.97 13.74
C HIS A 548 10.93 -26.20 12.94
N LEU A 549 10.48 -27.46 12.89
CA LEU A 549 9.17 -27.87 12.38
C LEU A 549 8.34 -28.57 13.46
N THR A 550 7.04 -28.36 13.40
CA THR A 550 6.04 -29.21 14.04
C THR A 550 5.31 -30.00 12.96
N PHE A 551 5.06 -31.28 13.22
CA PHE A 551 4.48 -32.18 12.23
C PHE A 551 3.62 -33.24 12.92
N ASP A 552 2.40 -33.43 12.42
CA ASP A 552 1.38 -34.26 13.06
C ASP A 552 0.47 -34.93 12.03
N HIS A 553 -0.26 -35.97 12.45
CA HIS A 553 -1.39 -36.59 11.75
C HIS A 553 -1.22 -36.81 10.25
N VAL A 554 -0.54 -37.90 9.88
CA VAL A 554 -0.36 -38.27 8.47
C VAL A 554 -1.49 -39.19 8.02
N VAL A 555 -2.23 -38.80 6.99
CA VAL A 555 -3.37 -39.54 6.44
C VAL A 555 -3.13 -39.86 4.97
N LEU A 556 -3.21 -41.13 4.60
CA LEU A 556 -3.24 -41.58 3.20
C LEU A 556 -4.70 -41.80 2.79
N GLY A 557 -5.20 -41.06 1.81
CA GLY A 557 -6.61 -41.11 1.45
C GLY A 557 -6.92 -40.64 0.03
N PRO A 558 -8.22 -40.70 -0.35
CA PRO A 558 -8.64 -40.44 -1.73
C PRO A 558 -8.72 -38.96 -2.05
N GLU A 559 -8.85 -38.09 -1.04
CA GLU A 559 -9.02 -36.65 -1.19
C GLU A 559 -7.92 -35.89 -0.42
N PRO A 560 -7.52 -34.70 -0.91
CA PRO A 560 -6.63 -33.83 -0.15
C PRO A 560 -7.35 -33.33 1.12
N ALA A 561 -6.57 -33.04 2.16
CA ALA A 561 -7.09 -32.41 3.37
C ALA A 561 -7.56 -30.99 3.08
N ARG A 562 -8.62 -30.58 3.79
CA ARG A 562 -9.09 -29.20 3.80
C ARG A 562 -8.24 -28.40 4.78
N VAL A 563 -7.70 -27.29 4.31
CA VAL A 563 -6.94 -26.37 5.16
C VAL A 563 -7.85 -25.70 6.19
N ARG A 564 -7.33 -25.48 7.39
CA ARG A 564 -7.99 -24.65 8.39
C ARG A 564 -8.00 -23.20 7.95
N SER A 565 -9.17 -22.58 7.98
CA SER A 565 -9.42 -21.17 7.82
C SER A 565 -9.27 -20.48 9.17
N ASP A 566 -8.31 -19.59 9.35
CA ASP A 566 -8.10 -18.82 10.58
C ASP A 566 -8.86 -17.48 10.55
N GLU A 567 -10.05 -17.51 9.98
CA GLU A 567 -10.79 -16.31 9.60
C GLU A 567 -11.43 -15.55 10.79
N THR A 568 -11.47 -14.23 10.66
CA THR A 568 -12.24 -13.30 11.48
C THR A 568 -13.15 -12.53 10.52
N SER A 569 -14.31 -13.11 10.25
CA SER A 569 -15.10 -12.77 9.07
C SER A 569 -16.60 -12.70 9.34
N VAL A 570 -17.30 -12.03 8.44
CA VAL A 570 -18.75 -12.14 8.26
C VAL A 570 -18.95 -12.86 6.93
N ASN A 571 -19.73 -13.94 6.93
CA ASN A 571 -19.94 -14.81 5.77
C ASN A 571 -21.42 -14.88 5.41
N LEU A 572 -21.74 -14.87 4.11
CA LEU A 572 -23.07 -15.22 3.59
C LEU A 572 -23.06 -16.68 3.17
N LEU A 573 -23.97 -17.46 3.73
CA LEU A 573 -24.14 -18.87 3.43
C LEU A 573 -25.40 -19.10 2.61
N VAL A 574 -25.29 -19.86 1.52
CA VAL A 574 -26.42 -20.39 0.72
C VAL A 574 -26.22 -21.88 0.58
N ASP A 575 -27.26 -22.67 0.86
CA ASP A 575 -27.20 -24.15 0.87
C ASP A 575 -26.08 -24.72 1.78
N GLY A 576 -25.66 -23.97 2.81
CA GLY A 576 -24.60 -24.34 3.75
C GLY A 576 -23.18 -23.93 3.33
N GLU A 577 -23.01 -23.38 2.13
CA GLU A 577 -21.71 -22.99 1.58
C GLU A 577 -21.51 -21.47 1.65
N VAL A 578 -20.28 -21.04 1.96
CA VAL A 578 -19.91 -19.60 1.97
C VAL A 578 -19.86 -19.09 0.53
N VAL A 579 -20.80 -18.21 0.17
CA VAL A 579 -20.90 -17.61 -1.18
C VAL A 579 -20.41 -16.16 -1.23
N ARG A 580 -20.37 -15.47 -0.08
CA ARG A 580 -19.74 -14.15 0.10
C ARG A 580 -19.05 -14.10 1.46
N THR A 581 -17.99 -13.32 1.56
CA THR A 581 -17.24 -13.13 2.80
C THR A 581 -16.73 -11.70 2.89
N ALA A 582 -16.57 -11.19 4.10
CA ALA A 582 -15.99 -9.90 4.40
C ALA A 582 -15.24 -9.98 5.73
N THR A 583 -14.26 -9.10 5.91
CA THR A 583 -13.49 -8.99 7.15
C THR A 583 -13.42 -7.52 7.58
N GLY A 584 -12.98 -7.31 8.82
CA GLY A 584 -12.57 -5.99 9.26
C GLY A 584 -11.26 -5.55 8.61
N ALA A 585 -10.80 -4.35 8.98
CA ALA A 585 -9.58 -3.75 8.47
C ALA A 585 -8.45 -3.71 9.51
N ASN A 586 -8.43 -4.65 10.46
CA ASN A 586 -7.59 -4.59 11.67
C ASN A 586 -7.87 -3.30 12.46
N SER A 587 -9.15 -3.08 12.80
CA SER A 587 -9.64 -1.82 13.35
C SER A 587 -10.81 -2.02 14.32
N GLU A 588 -10.84 -1.25 15.40
CA GLU A 588 -12.00 -1.14 16.30
C GLU A 588 -13.12 -0.24 15.77
N THR A 589 -12.91 0.38 14.61
CA THR A 589 -13.94 1.17 13.94
C THR A 589 -14.64 0.28 12.93
N LEU A 590 -15.95 0.08 13.12
CA LEU A 590 -16.77 -0.59 12.11
C LEU A 590 -17.03 0.35 10.94
N ASP A 591 -17.00 -0.19 9.73
CA ASP A 591 -17.34 0.54 8.51
C ASP A 591 -18.30 -0.29 7.64
N TRP A 592 -19.03 0.38 6.75
CA TRP A 592 -19.99 -0.25 5.86
C TRP A 592 -19.30 -1.15 4.85
N HIS A 593 -19.80 -2.39 4.77
CA HIS A 593 -19.51 -3.33 3.72
C HIS A 593 -20.80 -3.66 2.96
N SER A 594 -20.65 -4.03 1.68
CA SER A 594 -21.77 -4.37 0.82
C SER A 594 -21.44 -5.55 -0.09
N TRP A 595 -22.26 -6.59 -0.01
CA TRP A 595 -22.24 -7.69 -0.97
C TRP A 595 -23.29 -7.46 -2.05
N ASP A 596 -22.87 -7.53 -3.32
CA ASP A 596 -23.79 -7.75 -4.44
C ASP A 596 -24.25 -9.21 -4.41
N VAL A 597 -25.56 -9.39 -4.20
CA VAL A 597 -26.25 -10.67 -4.10
C VAL A 597 -27.37 -10.78 -5.12
N SER A 598 -27.39 -9.92 -6.14
CA SER A 598 -28.40 -9.93 -7.22
C SER A 598 -28.44 -11.26 -7.99
N ASP A 599 -27.32 -11.98 -8.08
CA ASP A 599 -27.21 -13.32 -8.64
C ASP A 599 -27.84 -14.43 -7.76
N LEU A 600 -28.18 -14.10 -6.52
CA LEU A 600 -28.76 -15.00 -5.52
C LEU A 600 -30.24 -14.69 -5.23
N ASP A 601 -30.90 -13.89 -6.08
CA ASP A 601 -32.32 -13.53 -5.92
C ASP A 601 -33.22 -14.76 -5.71
N GLY A 602 -34.08 -14.68 -4.70
CA GLY A 602 -35.01 -15.72 -4.27
C GLY A 602 -34.40 -16.89 -3.49
N LYS A 603 -33.07 -16.93 -3.27
CA LYS A 603 -32.42 -17.99 -2.48
C LYS A 603 -32.63 -17.77 -0.98
N GLN A 604 -32.60 -18.86 -0.23
CA GLN A 604 -32.51 -18.82 1.23
C GLN A 604 -31.04 -18.69 1.63
N ALA A 605 -30.76 -17.80 2.59
CA ALA A 605 -29.42 -17.52 3.06
C ALA A 605 -29.35 -17.38 4.58
N ARG A 606 -28.13 -17.46 5.11
CA ARG A 606 -27.78 -17.13 6.50
C ARG A 606 -26.54 -16.26 6.51
N VAL A 607 -26.43 -15.40 7.51
CA VAL A 607 -25.15 -14.75 7.84
C VAL A 607 -24.49 -15.51 8.97
N GLN A 608 -23.20 -15.77 8.85
CA GLN A 608 -22.38 -16.37 9.90
C GLN A 608 -21.21 -15.43 10.19
N VAL A 609 -21.14 -14.94 11.43
CA VAL A 609 -19.96 -14.25 11.94
C VAL A 609 -19.02 -15.30 12.52
N VAL A 610 -17.77 -15.30 12.09
CA VAL A 610 -16.75 -16.28 12.45
C VAL A 610 -15.59 -15.56 13.13
N ASP A 611 -15.21 -16.06 14.29
CA ASP A 611 -14.01 -15.66 15.00
C ASP A 611 -13.14 -16.89 15.22
N ASN A 612 -12.12 -17.10 14.39
CA ASN A 612 -11.34 -18.34 14.37
C ASN A 612 -9.82 -18.11 14.37
N ASN A 613 -9.40 -16.94 14.88
CA ASN A 613 -8.00 -16.56 15.00
C ASN A 613 -7.67 -16.22 16.45
N ARG A 614 -6.55 -16.74 16.96
CA ARG A 614 -6.14 -16.56 18.36
C ARG A 614 -5.08 -15.48 18.56
N PHE A 615 -4.61 -14.88 17.48
CA PHE A 615 -3.40 -14.07 17.46
C PHE A 615 -3.61 -12.77 16.69
N GLY A 616 -2.88 -11.73 17.07
CA GLY A 616 -3.01 -10.43 16.42
C GLY A 616 -4.41 -9.86 16.60
N TRP A 617 -5.03 -9.37 15.54
CA TRP A 617 -6.42 -8.92 15.53
C TRP A 617 -7.40 -10.11 15.51
N GLY A 618 -7.26 -11.03 16.46
CA GLY A 618 -8.03 -12.27 16.53
C GLY A 618 -9.44 -12.06 17.07
N HIS A 619 -10.14 -11.05 16.55
CA HIS A 619 -11.54 -10.82 16.85
C HIS A 619 -12.27 -10.17 15.67
N VAL A 620 -13.58 -10.35 15.57
CA VAL A 620 -14.43 -9.68 14.57
C VAL A 620 -15.50 -8.82 15.23
N LEU A 621 -15.79 -7.67 14.62
CA LEU A 621 -16.90 -6.79 15.00
C LEU A 621 -17.93 -6.79 13.86
N ALA A 622 -19.22 -6.85 14.18
CA ALA A 622 -20.28 -6.74 13.19
C ALA A 622 -21.53 -6.08 13.75
N ASP A 623 -22.23 -5.32 12.91
CA ASP A 623 -23.46 -4.64 13.28
C ASP A 623 -24.35 -4.32 12.06
N GLU A 624 -25.61 -3.96 12.31
CA GLU A 624 -26.53 -3.30 11.36
C GLU A 624 -26.66 -3.99 9.98
N LEU A 625 -27.06 -5.27 9.98
CA LEU A 625 -27.29 -6.04 8.76
C LEU A 625 -28.60 -5.62 8.08
N ARG A 626 -28.54 -5.35 6.77
CA ARG A 626 -29.64 -4.81 5.96
C ARG A 626 -29.70 -5.41 4.57
N LEU A 627 -30.92 -5.64 4.07
CA LEU A 627 -31.20 -5.90 2.65
C LEU A 627 -31.57 -4.60 1.95
N ALA A 628 -30.94 -4.29 0.80
CA ALA A 628 -31.09 -3.01 0.12
C ALA A 628 -30.98 -3.12 -1.41
N ASP A 629 -31.61 -2.19 -2.13
CA ASP A 629 -31.48 -2.07 -3.59
C ASP A 629 -30.20 -1.32 -4.02
N GLU A 630 -29.51 -0.68 -3.07
CA GLU A 630 -28.28 0.08 -3.31
C GLU A 630 -27.16 -0.35 -2.34
N PRO A 631 -25.90 -0.35 -2.79
CA PRO A 631 -24.79 -0.68 -1.91
C PRO A 631 -24.57 0.41 -0.88
N ALA A 632 -24.29 0.01 0.36
CA ALA A 632 -23.77 0.92 1.37
C ALA A 632 -22.36 1.37 0.95
N ARG A 633 -22.04 2.63 1.25
CA ARG A 633 -20.72 3.19 0.99
C ARG A 633 -19.94 3.29 2.29
N THR A 634 -18.64 3.05 2.22
CA THR A 634 -17.74 3.21 3.37
C THR A 634 -17.77 4.65 3.87
N ARG A 635 -17.49 4.85 5.15
CA ARG A 635 -17.37 6.17 5.76
C ARG A 635 -16.32 7.02 5.05
N LEU A 636 -15.19 6.41 4.67
CA LEU A 636 -14.15 7.10 3.91
C LEU A 636 -14.69 7.66 2.59
N SER A 637 -15.62 6.99 1.93
CA SER A 637 -16.18 7.48 0.66
C SER A 637 -17.10 8.70 0.81
N ALA A 638 -17.51 9.04 2.03
CA ALA A 638 -18.27 10.26 2.30
C ALA A 638 -17.37 11.49 2.49
N TYR A 639 -16.06 11.28 2.62
CA TYR A 639 -15.09 12.37 2.82
C TYR A 639 -14.61 12.93 1.50
N GLU A 640 -14.04 14.13 1.60
CA GLU A 640 -13.47 14.84 0.48
C GLU A 640 -11.98 14.48 0.32
N TRP A 641 -11.69 13.67 -0.70
CA TRP A 641 -10.33 13.23 -1.03
C TRP A 641 -9.73 14.08 -2.15
N LEU A 642 -8.44 14.39 -2.02
CA LEU A 642 -7.67 15.01 -3.10
C LEU A 642 -7.49 14.03 -4.28
N ASP A 643 -7.41 12.74 -4.00
CA ASP A 643 -7.32 11.71 -5.03
C ASP A 643 -7.83 10.38 -4.46
N TRP A 644 -8.46 9.57 -5.31
CA TRP A 644 -9.03 8.28 -4.93
C TRP A 644 -8.10 7.10 -5.27
N GLY A 645 -6.94 7.37 -5.88
CA GLY A 645 -5.88 6.39 -6.12
C GLY A 645 -4.91 6.26 -4.95
N ARG A 646 -3.97 5.32 -5.06
CA ARG A 646 -2.99 5.02 -4.00
C ARG A 646 -1.78 5.94 -4.02
N ASP A 647 -1.46 6.49 -5.19
CA ASP A 647 -0.18 7.14 -5.44
C ASP A 647 -0.35 8.65 -5.62
N TYR A 648 -1.02 9.31 -4.67
CA TYR A 648 -1.10 10.78 -4.59
C TYR A 648 -1.07 11.23 -3.13
N TYR A 649 0.14 11.44 -2.60
CA TYR A 649 0.38 11.74 -1.19
C TYR A 649 1.21 13.00 -1.00
N ALA A 650 1.24 13.52 0.24
CA ALA A 650 1.97 14.73 0.61
C ALA A 650 1.70 15.90 -0.34
N ALA A 651 0.47 15.97 -0.87
CA ALA A 651 0.11 16.94 -1.88
C ALA A 651 -0.04 18.31 -1.22
N VAL A 652 0.75 19.27 -1.70
CA VAL A 652 0.78 20.65 -1.22
C VAL A 652 0.88 21.60 -2.41
N THR A 653 0.68 22.89 -2.17
CA THR A 653 0.58 23.90 -3.22
C THR A 653 1.82 24.78 -3.33
N PHE A 654 2.02 25.34 -4.52
CA PHE A 654 3.00 26.40 -4.74
C PHE A 654 2.64 27.69 -3.97
N SER A 655 3.64 28.28 -3.34
CA SER A 655 3.63 29.66 -2.85
C SER A 655 4.01 30.64 -3.97
N GLY A 656 3.70 31.93 -3.82
CA GLY A 656 4.16 32.99 -4.72
C GLY A 656 3.41 33.14 -6.06
N ALA A 657 2.45 32.26 -6.34
CA ALA A 657 1.46 32.47 -7.40
C ALA A 657 0.34 33.42 -6.94
N GLY A 658 -0.40 34.02 -7.87
CA GLY A 658 -1.52 34.91 -7.53
C GLY A 658 -2.68 34.17 -6.85
N ASP A 659 -3.58 34.91 -6.18
CA ASP A 659 -4.62 34.32 -5.32
C ASP A 659 -5.59 33.37 -6.06
N ASP A 660 -5.82 33.58 -7.36
CA ASP A 660 -6.68 32.72 -8.20
C ASP A 660 -5.90 31.63 -8.97
N GLU A 661 -4.57 31.58 -8.83
CA GLU A 661 -3.70 30.60 -9.50
C GLU A 661 -3.08 29.66 -8.47
N ARG A 662 -3.71 28.51 -8.24
CA ARG A 662 -3.21 27.51 -7.30
C ARG A 662 -2.79 26.25 -8.04
N VAL A 663 -1.50 25.92 -7.96
CA VAL A 663 -0.95 24.67 -8.49
C VAL A 663 -0.56 23.75 -7.34
N MET A 664 -0.99 22.51 -7.41
CA MET A 664 -0.71 21.43 -6.47
C MET A 664 0.10 20.32 -7.14
N VAL A 665 1.01 19.71 -6.39
CA VAL A 665 1.78 18.52 -6.80
C VAL A 665 1.77 17.55 -5.63
N GLY A 666 1.57 16.26 -5.91
CA GLY A 666 1.68 15.19 -4.93
C GLY A 666 2.89 14.29 -5.22
N TRP A 667 3.40 13.66 -4.18
CA TRP A 667 4.28 12.51 -4.31
C TRP A 667 3.49 11.32 -4.89
N MET A 668 3.93 10.85 -6.06
CA MET A 668 3.30 9.74 -6.78
C MET A 668 3.91 8.41 -6.38
N ASN A 669 3.61 7.99 -5.15
CA ASN A 669 3.95 6.70 -4.54
C ASN A 669 3.09 6.49 -3.28
N ASN A 670 3.21 5.35 -2.62
CA ASN A 670 2.48 5.03 -1.39
C ASN A 670 3.39 4.39 -0.34
N TRP A 671 3.31 4.84 0.90
CA TRP A 671 4.15 4.33 1.99
C TRP A 671 4.04 2.80 2.24
N ASP A 672 2.93 2.16 1.86
CA ASP A 672 2.78 0.70 1.95
C ASP A 672 3.88 -0.05 1.18
N TYR A 673 4.32 0.47 0.04
CA TYR A 673 5.27 -0.22 -0.86
C TYR A 673 6.37 0.68 -1.42
N ALA A 674 6.45 1.93 -0.97
CA ALA A 674 7.32 2.92 -1.60
C ALA A 674 8.78 2.50 -1.65
N ASN A 675 9.26 1.75 -0.67
CA ASN A 675 10.63 1.23 -0.59
C ASN A 675 10.92 0.06 -1.54
N ASP A 676 9.88 -0.60 -2.06
CA ASP A 676 9.99 -1.89 -2.75
C ASP A 676 9.59 -1.81 -4.23
N ILE A 677 9.17 -0.63 -4.71
CA ILE A 677 8.90 -0.44 -6.14
C ILE A 677 10.13 -0.84 -6.98
N PRO A 678 9.93 -1.48 -8.15
CA PRO A 678 10.98 -2.14 -8.91
C PRO A 678 11.82 -1.16 -9.76
N THR A 679 12.15 0.00 -9.21
CA THR A 679 13.06 0.99 -9.78
C THR A 679 14.48 0.78 -9.22
N SER A 680 15.49 1.03 -10.05
CA SER A 680 16.88 0.70 -9.75
C SER A 680 17.65 1.89 -9.15
N THR A 681 18.08 2.81 -10.01
CA THR A 681 18.97 3.91 -9.62
C THR A 681 18.26 5.08 -8.96
N TRP A 682 16.93 5.11 -9.02
CA TRP A 682 16.04 6.14 -8.47
C TRP A 682 14.84 5.46 -7.80
N ARG A 683 14.10 6.20 -6.99
CA ARG A 683 12.83 5.75 -6.43
C ARG A 683 11.88 6.92 -6.25
N SER A 684 10.65 6.70 -6.71
CA SER A 684 9.52 7.63 -6.68
C SER A 684 9.55 8.81 -7.67
N SER A 685 8.36 9.31 -7.99
CA SER A 685 8.10 10.43 -8.89
C SER A 685 7.14 11.43 -8.24
N MET A 686 7.07 12.65 -8.77
CA MET A 686 5.95 13.56 -8.52
C MET A 686 4.80 13.26 -9.47
N SER A 687 3.56 13.61 -9.10
CA SER A 687 2.42 13.62 -10.01
C SER A 687 2.59 14.68 -11.09
N LEU A 688 1.74 14.68 -12.12
CA LEU A 688 1.57 15.87 -12.93
C LEU A 688 1.10 17.04 -12.05
N PRO A 689 1.60 18.28 -12.29
CA PRO A 689 1.10 19.46 -11.61
C PRO A 689 -0.35 19.74 -11.99
N ARG A 690 -1.17 20.07 -10.99
CA ARG A 690 -2.62 20.29 -11.14
C ARG A 690 -2.98 21.71 -10.74
N GLU A 691 -3.67 22.43 -11.61
CA GLU A 691 -4.42 23.62 -11.20
C GLU A 691 -5.63 23.18 -10.38
N VAL A 692 -5.83 23.83 -9.24
CA VAL A 692 -6.93 23.56 -8.33
C VAL A 692 -7.82 24.79 -8.15
N ARG A 693 -9.13 24.59 -8.19
CA ARG A 693 -10.15 25.63 -8.02
C ARG A 693 -11.35 25.08 -7.27
N LEU A 694 -12.18 25.95 -6.71
CA LEU A 694 -13.48 25.53 -6.15
C LEU A 694 -14.58 25.70 -7.19
N VAL A 695 -15.42 24.67 -7.32
CA VAL A 695 -16.62 24.72 -8.16
C VAL A 695 -17.85 24.33 -7.36
N THR A 696 -19.00 24.95 -7.63
CA THR A 696 -20.25 24.63 -6.94
C THR A 696 -20.80 23.26 -7.34
N THR A 697 -21.11 22.41 -6.36
CA THR A 697 -21.87 21.17 -6.54
C THR A 697 -23.14 21.16 -5.67
N PRO A 698 -24.08 20.22 -5.87
CA PRO A 698 -25.25 20.09 -4.99
C PRO A 698 -24.90 19.90 -3.50
N GLU A 699 -23.72 19.36 -3.21
CA GLU A 699 -23.18 19.11 -1.87
C GLU A 699 -22.35 20.29 -1.31
N GLY A 700 -22.29 21.42 -2.04
CA GLY A 700 -21.49 22.61 -1.72
C GLY A 700 -20.27 22.78 -2.63
N PRO A 701 -19.39 23.76 -2.37
CA PRO A 701 -18.16 23.93 -3.15
C PRO A 701 -17.25 22.70 -3.02
N ARG A 702 -16.61 22.30 -4.13
CA ARG A 702 -15.69 21.15 -4.19
C ARG A 702 -14.41 21.49 -4.94
N LEU A 703 -13.32 20.85 -4.54
CA LEU A 703 -12.05 21.00 -5.22
C LEU A 703 -12.12 20.32 -6.58
N HIS A 704 -11.86 21.10 -7.61
CA HIS A 704 -11.74 20.66 -8.98
C HIS A 704 -10.27 20.72 -9.38
N GLN A 705 -9.79 19.67 -10.04
CA GLN A 705 -8.40 19.53 -10.46
C GLN A 705 -8.26 19.34 -11.98
N GLU A 706 -7.34 20.08 -12.59
CA GLU A 706 -6.95 19.90 -13.98
C GLU A 706 -5.42 19.87 -14.10
N VAL A 707 -4.86 19.00 -14.95
CA VAL A 707 -3.43 19.09 -15.28
C VAL A 707 -3.14 20.45 -15.90
N VAL A 708 -2.06 21.09 -15.44
CA VAL A 708 -1.67 22.44 -15.85
C VAL A 708 -1.69 22.64 -17.38
N PRO A 709 -2.18 23.79 -17.87
CA PRO A 709 -2.41 24.02 -19.31
C PRO A 709 -1.13 23.91 -20.16
N GLN A 710 0.05 24.07 -19.57
CA GLN A 710 1.37 23.90 -20.17
C GLN A 710 1.52 22.53 -20.84
N ILE A 711 0.80 21.50 -20.36
CA ILE A 711 0.81 20.15 -20.94
C ILE A 711 0.38 20.15 -22.42
N ALA A 712 -0.40 21.14 -22.84
CA ALA A 712 -0.83 21.30 -24.22
C ALA A 712 0.36 21.46 -25.19
N SER A 713 1.50 21.98 -24.73
CA SER A 713 2.73 22.13 -25.52
C SER A 713 3.34 20.78 -25.93
N LEU A 714 3.10 19.73 -25.14
CA LEU A 714 3.61 18.38 -25.39
C LEU A 714 2.71 17.59 -26.36
N ARG A 715 1.44 18.00 -26.54
CA ARG A 715 0.44 17.28 -27.35
C ARG A 715 0.81 17.27 -28.84
N ARG A 716 1.12 16.09 -29.37
CA ARG A 716 1.35 15.86 -30.81
C ARG A 716 0.02 15.65 -31.55
N ARG A 717 -0.83 16.68 -31.58
CA ARG A 717 -2.21 16.63 -32.12
C ARG A 717 -2.33 16.06 -33.55
N ARG A 718 -1.32 16.27 -34.41
CA ARG A 718 -1.29 15.72 -35.78
C ARG A 718 -1.08 14.20 -35.84
N ALA A 719 -0.52 13.63 -34.78
CA ALA A 719 -0.31 12.19 -34.62
C ALA A 719 -1.42 11.54 -33.77
N ALA A 720 -2.45 12.29 -33.38
CA ALA A 720 -3.53 11.76 -32.58
C ALA A 720 -4.41 10.80 -33.40
N THR A 721 -4.77 9.67 -32.80
CA THR A 721 -5.70 8.69 -33.39
C THR A 721 -7.08 8.89 -32.77
N ARG A 722 -8.12 8.82 -33.60
CA ARG A 722 -9.51 8.97 -33.15
C ARG A 722 -10.33 7.75 -33.55
N LEU A 723 -11.00 7.16 -32.58
CA LEU A 723 -11.96 6.08 -32.76
C LEU A 723 -13.32 6.57 -32.26
N ARG A 724 -14.40 6.10 -32.90
CA ARG A 724 -15.78 6.46 -32.59
C ARG A 724 -16.68 5.26 -32.82
N ASP A 725 -17.77 5.22 -32.06
CA ASP A 725 -18.87 4.28 -32.24
C ASP A 725 -18.38 2.82 -32.33
N VAL A 726 -17.41 2.45 -31.46
CA VAL A 726 -16.83 1.10 -31.42
C VAL A 726 -17.63 0.25 -30.45
N THR A 727 -18.30 -0.79 -30.94
CA THR A 727 -18.96 -1.80 -30.11
C THR A 727 -17.93 -2.55 -29.28
N ILE A 728 -18.18 -2.64 -27.98
CA ILE A 728 -17.40 -3.43 -27.02
C ILE A 728 -18.23 -4.68 -26.71
N GLU A 729 -17.83 -5.80 -27.31
CA GLU A 729 -18.39 -7.11 -26.98
C GLU A 729 -17.87 -7.57 -25.61
N GLN A 730 -18.57 -8.51 -24.98
CA GLN A 730 -18.13 -9.11 -23.72
C GLN A 730 -16.71 -9.70 -23.86
N GLY A 731 -15.87 -9.44 -22.85
CA GLY A 731 -14.45 -9.79 -22.85
C GLY A 731 -13.56 -8.58 -23.12
N ALA A 732 -12.35 -8.81 -23.62
CA ALA A 732 -11.38 -7.77 -23.93
C ALA A 732 -10.95 -7.84 -25.40
N ALA A 733 -10.69 -6.69 -26.01
CA ALA A 733 -10.22 -6.58 -27.39
C ALA A 733 -9.18 -5.45 -27.54
N THR A 734 -8.13 -5.70 -28.32
CA THR A 734 -7.12 -4.70 -28.67
C THR A 734 -7.64 -3.76 -29.76
N LEU A 735 -7.38 -2.46 -29.59
CA LEU A 735 -7.71 -1.43 -30.58
C LEU A 735 -6.54 -1.23 -31.57
N PRO A 736 -6.79 -0.69 -32.77
CA PRO A 736 -5.73 -0.38 -33.75
C PRO A 736 -4.97 0.91 -33.40
N VAL A 737 -4.57 1.06 -32.13
CA VAL A 737 -3.82 2.19 -31.58
C VAL A 737 -2.96 1.72 -30.41
N SER A 738 -1.80 2.31 -30.24
CA SER A 738 -0.87 2.00 -29.14
C SER A 738 -0.13 3.26 -28.68
N GLY A 739 0.37 3.22 -27.45
CA GLY A 739 1.19 4.27 -26.85
C GLY A 739 1.38 4.06 -25.36
N ASN A 740 2.53 4.51 -24.84
CA ASN A 740 2.87 4.46 -23.42
C ASN A 740 3.20 5.83 -22.81
N VAL A 741 3.19 6.88 -23.63
CA VAL A 741 3.29 8.28 -23.21
C VAL A 741 2.29 9.10 -24.03
N VAL A 742 1.05 9.12 -23.55
CA VAL A 742 -0.12 9.60 -24.30
C VAL A 742 -1.13 10.23 -23.35
N GLN A 743 -1.93 11.17 -23.86
CA GLN A 743 -3.21 11.54 -23.28
C GLN A 743 -4.33 10.79 -24.00
N LEU A 744 -5.26 10.21 -23.26
CA LEU A 744 -6.48 9.60 -23.79
C LEU A 744 -7.69 10.41 -23.32
N ASP A 745 -8.58 10.76 -24.23
CA ASP A 745 -9.90 11.32 -23.90
C ASP A 745 -10.96 10.33 -24.38
N ALA A 746 -11.68 9.71 -23.44
CA ALA A 746 -12.62 8.64 -23.71
C ALA A 746 -14.04 8.97 -23.23
N VAL A 747 -15.04 8.52 -23.99
CA VAL A 747 -16.45 8.49 -23.61
C VAL A 747 -16.98 7.09 -23.87
N ILE A 748 -17.50 6.45 -22.83
CA ILE A 748 -18.04 5.09 -22.87
C ILE A 748 -19.51 5.14 -22.50
N ASP A 749 -20.34 4.54 -23.33
CA ASP A 749 -21.71 4.16 -23.00
C ASP A 749 -21.68 2.73 -22.50
N VAL A 750 -22.09 2.52 -21.25
CA VAL A 750 -21.94 1.22 -20.58
C VAL A 750 -22.98 0.22 -21.09
N GLY A 751 -24.05 0.70 -21.73
CA GLY A 751 -25.04 -0.15 -22.39
C GLY A 751 -25.67 -1.17 -21.44
N SER A 752 -25.56 -2.45 -21.78
CA SER A 752 -26.08 -3.55 -20.97
C SER A 752 -25.01 -4.24 -20.11
N ALA A 753 -23.75 -3.77 -20.16
CA ALA A 753 -22.66 -4.35 -19.41
C ALA A 753 -22.76 -4.01 -17.92
N SER A 754 -22.32 -4.93 -17.04
CA SER A 754 -22.18 -4.64 -15.61
C SER A 754 -20.99 -3.72 -15.33
N ALA A 755 -19.96 -3.80 -16.18
CA ALA A 755 -18.84 -2.88 -16.19
C ALA A 755 -18.21 -2.81 -17.59
N ALA A 756 -17.64 -1.66 -17.94
CA ALA A 756 -16.93 -1.47 -19.21
C ALA A 756 -15.86 -0.39 -19.14
N GLY A 757 -14.85 -0.47 -20.00
CA GLY A 757 -13.70 0.41 -19.93
C GLY A 757 -12.72 0.31 -21.09
N ILE A 758 -11.58 0.98 -20.91
CA ILE A 758 -10.38 0.83 -21.74
C ILE A 758 -9.31 0.04 -20.98
N SER A 759 -8.43 -0.62 -21.73
CA SER A 759 -7.19 -1.19 -21.22
C SER A 759 -6.01 -0.41 -21.78
N VAL A 760 -4.99 -0.17 -20.95
CA VAL A 760 -3.80 0.61 -21.31
C VAL A 760 -2.53 -0.09 -20.86
N LEU A 761 -1.39 0.32 -21.45
CA LEU A 761 -0.08 -0.26 -21.17
C LEU A 761 -0.12 -1.80 -21.28
N GLY A 762 -0.84 -2.31 -22.27
CA GLY A 762 -1.03 -3.74 -22.46
C GLY A 762 0.22 -4.43 -23.03
N GLY A 763 0.60 -5.54 -22.41
CA GLY A 763 1.64 -6.48 -22.82
C GLY A 763 1.06 -7.74 -23.49
N ALA A 764 1.77 -8.85 -23.40
CA ALA A 764 1.30 -10.12 -23.97
C ALA A 764 0.13 -10.72 -23.15
N THR A 765 0.20 -10.57 -21.83
CA THR A 765 -0.77 -11.13 -20.87
C THR A 765 -1.19 -10.15 -19.77
N SER A 766 -0.69 -8.91 -19.81
CA SER A 766 -0.91 -7.89 -18.78
C SER A 766 -1.55 -6.63 -19.38
N ALA A 767 -2.31 -5.90 -18.57
CA ALA A 767 -2.83 -4.57 -18.88
C ALA A 767 -3.35 -3.89 -17.61
N THR A 768 -3.36 -2.56 -17.60
CA THR A 768 -4.12 -1.79 -16.60
C THR A 768 -5.50 -1.51 -17.16
N ARG A 769 -6.57 -1.76 -16.40
CA ARG A 769 -7.96 -1.56 -16.86
C ARG A 769 -8.56 -0.33 -16.17
N ILE A 770 -9.08 0.60 -16.96
CA ILE A 770 -9.73 1.83 -16.49
C ILE A 770 -11.16 1.81 -17.01
N GLY A 771 -12.16 1.92 -16.13
CA GLY A 771 -13.54 1.83 -16.56
C GLY A 771 -14.55 2.17 -15.48
N TYR A 772 -15.78 1.74 -15.71
CA TYR A 772 -16.91 2.04 -14.85
C TYR A 772 -17.64 0.77 -14.44
N ASP A 773 -17.91 0.62 -13.14
CA ASP A 773 -18.77 -0.40 -12.56
C ASP A 773 -20.19 0.19 -12.42
N ALA A 774 -21.11 -0.23 -13.29
CA ALA A 774 -22.47 0.32 -13.32
C ALA A 774 -23.33 -0.15 -12.13
N ARG A 775 -22.99 -1.29 -11.51
CA ARG A 775 -23.72 -1.79 -10.35
C ARG A 775 -23.39 -0.99 -9.10
N ARG A 776 -22.12 -0.61 -8.94
CA ARG A 776 -21.65 0.20 -7.80
C ARG A 776 -21.66 1.70 -8.06
N GLN A 777 -21.80 2.10 -9.32
CA GLN A 777 -21.67 3.48 -9.78
C GLN A 777 -20.30 4.08 -9.43
N GLU A 778 -19.24 3.38 -9.84
CA GLU A 778 -17.85 3.73 -9.51
C GLU A 778 -16.96 3.79 -10.74
N LEU A 779 -16.09 4.80 -10.81
CA LEU A 779 -14.88 4.75 -11.61
C LEU A 779 -13.92 3.73 -11.00
N VAL A 780 -13.26 2.92 -11.83
CA VAL A 780 -12.33 1.89 -11.38
C VAL A 780 -11.03 1.95 -12.17
N VAL A 781 -9.89 1.91 -11.46
CA VAL A 781 -8.57 1.59 -12.01
C VAL A 781 -8.13 0.24 -11.42
N ASP A 782 -8.07 -0.78 -12.26
CA ASP A 782 -7.63 -2.13 -11.90
C ASP A 782 -6.21 -2.38 -12.41
N ARG A 783 -5.28 -2.45 -11.47
CA ARG A 783 -3.86 -2.74 -11.72
C ARG A 783 -3.44 -4.14 -11.23
N THR A 784 -4.38 -5.03 -10.96
CA THR A 784 -4.08 -6.42 -10.51
C THR A 784 -3.27 -7.21 -11.53
N GLU A 785 -3.40 -6.87 -12.82
CA GLU A 785 -2.68 -7.49 -13.95
C GLU A 785 -1.83 -6.47 -14.72
N SER A 786 -1.36 -5.39 -14.07
CA SER A 786 -0.67 -4.28 -14.76
C SER A 786 0.78 -4.55 -15.18
N GLY A 787 1.30 -5.76 -14.99
CA GLY A 787 2.70 -6.14 -15.24
C GLY A 787 3.37 -6.72 -14.00
N ASN A 788 4.52 -6.16 -13.60
CA ASN A 788 5.20 -6.55 -12.37
C ASN A 788 4.43 -6.03 -11.14
N VAL A 789 3.65 -6.91 -10.51
CA VAL A 789 2.87 -6.62 -9.29
C VAL A 789 3.35 -7.42 -8.07
N THR A 790 4.34 -8.30 -8.25
CA THR A 790 4.70 -9.30 -7.24
C THR A 790 5.70 -8.80 -6.20
N PHE A 791 6.16 -7.56 -6.32
CA PHE A 791 7.13 -6.97 -5.39
C PHE A 791 6.52 -6.60 -4.04
N HIS A 792 5.20 -6.39 -3.97
CA HIS A 792 4.50 -6.12 -2.72
C HIS A 792 3.03 -6.58 -2.74
N PRO A 793 2.50 -7.23 -1.68
CA PRO A 793 1.14 -7.77 -1.65
C PRO A 793 0.03 -6.70 -1.71
N ALA A 794 0.29 -5.48 -1.27
CA ALA A 794 -0.68 -4.37 -1.34
C ALA A 794 -0.74 -3.68 -2.72
N PHE A 795 0.19 -3.99 -3.63
CA PHE A 795 0.26 -3.33 -4.93
C PHE A 795 -0.84 -3.77 -5.92
N PRO A 796 -1.11 -5.07 -6.17
CA PRO A 796 -2.20 -5.47 -7.04
C PRO A 796 -3.55 -5.06 -6.44
N SER A 797 -4.16 -4.00 -6.98
CA SER A 797 -5.33 -3.34 -6.41
C SER A 797 -6.38 -2.95 -7.47
N ARG A 798 -7.59 -2.67 -6.96
CA ARG A 798 -8.70 -2.06 -7.70
C ARG A 798 -9.12 -0.81 -6.96
N ASP A 799 -8.66 0.33 -7.43
CA ASP A 799 -8.87 1.62 -6.77
C ASP A 799 -10.10 2.28 -7.41
N ARG A 800 -10.97 2.85 -6.56
CA ARG A 800 -12.37 3.15 -6.89
C ARG A 800 -12.77 4.53 -6.42
N ALA A 801 -13.58 5.21 -7.22
CA ALA A 801 -14.16 6.51 -6.85
C ALA A 801 -15.65 6.58 -7.22
N PRO A 802 -16.52 7.14 -6.37
CA PRO A 802 -17.92 7.36 -6.71
C PRO A 802 -18.07 8.18 -7.99
N LEU A 803 -18.84 7.67 -8.96
CA LEU A 803 -19.07 8.34 -10.23
C LEU A 803 -20.50 8.05 -10.72
N THR A 804 -21.31 9.10 -10.87
CA THR A 804 -22.64 8.95 -11.46
C THR A 804 -22.57 9.12 -12.97
N ALA A 805 -22.97 8.09 -13.72
CA ALA A 805 -23.08 8.18 -15.18
C ALA A 805 -24.18 9.17 -15.60
N ARG A 806 -23.96 9.88 -16.71
CA ARG A 806 -24.96 10.77 -17.31
C ARG A 806 -25.50 10.12 -18.58
N ASP A 807 -26.80 9.79 -18.59
CA ASP A 807 -27.45 9.06 -19.70
C ASP A 807 -26.73 7.75 -20.07
N GLY A 808 -26.30 6.98 -19.07
CA GLY A 808 -25.54 5.73 -19.26
C GLY A 808 -24.08 5.91 -19.66
N LYS A 809 -23.61 7.16 -19.78
CA LYS A 809 -22.27 7.49 -20.26
C LYS A 809 -21.36 8.00 -19.14
N VAL A 810 -20.10 7.62 -19.26
CA VAL A 810 -18.99 8.13 -18.47
C VAL A 810 -17.91 8.67 -19.37
N SER A 811 -17.23 9.72 -18.91
CA SER A 811 -16.10 10.33 -19.61
C SER A 811 -14.91 10.43 -18.69
N PHE A 812 -13.73 10.15 -19.22
CA PHE A 812 -12.49 10.35 -18.48
C PHE A 812 -11.34 10.73 -19.42
N THR A 813 -10.48 11.60 -18.90
CA THR A 813 -9.17 11.92 -19.48
C THR A 813 -8.11 11.16 -18.71
N VAL A 814 -7.21 10.47 -19.41
CA VAL A 814 -6.14 9.66 -18.84
C VAL A 814 -4.81 10.18 -19.32
N TYR A 815 -3.88 10.48 -18.41
CA TYR A 815 -2.48 10.71 -18.73
C TYR A 815 -1.69 9.43 -18.43
N LEU A 816 -1.04 8.90 -19.47
CA LEU A 816 -0.15 7.75 -19.35
C LEU A 816 1.29 8.20 -19.44
N ASP A 817 2.10 7.64 -18.55
CA ASP A 817 3.55 7.61 -18.66
C ASP A 817 4.03 6.17 -18.45
N ARG A 818 5.34 5.93 -18.54
CA ARG A 818 5.91 4.58 -18.58
C ARG A 818 5.57 3.72 -17.37
N ALA A 819 5.27 4.34 -16.23
CA ALA A 819 4.97 3.64 -14.98
C ALA A 819 3.85 4.31 -14.16
N SER A 820 2.95 5.06 -14.80
CA SER A 820 1.84 5.70 -14.11
C SER A 820 0.61 5.90 -14.99
N VAL A 821 -0.54 5.99 -14.32
CA VAL A 821 -1.86 6.30 -14.85
C VAL A 821 -2.48 7.38 -13.97
N GLU A 822 -2.80 8.54 -14.54
CA GLU A 822 -3.59 9.59 -13.86
C GLU A 822 -4.92 9.77 -14.61
N VAL A 823 -6.04 9.43 -13.94
CA VAL A 823 -7.40 9.49 -14.49
C VAL A 823 -8.14 10.68 -13.91
N PHE A 824 -8.77 11.48 -14.77
CA PHE A 824 -9.62 12.61 -14.41
C PHE A 824 -11.03 12.39 -14.99
N SER A 825 -12.05 12.42 -14.15
CA SER A 825 -13.46 12.29 -14.55
C SER A 825 -14.31 13.38 -13.92
N LYS A 826 -15.59 13.47 -14.34
CA LYS A 826 -16.55 14.49 -13.90
C LYS A 826 -15.97 15.90 -14.02
N ASP A 827 -15.31 16.18 -15.14
CA ASP A 827 -14.61 17.43 -15.40
C ASP A 827 -13.65 17.80 -14.25
N GLY A 828 -12.79 16.86 -13.80
CA GLY A 828 -11.75 17.15 -12.79
C GLY A 828 -12.18 17.08 -11.32
N LEU A 829 -13.46 16.80 -11.03
CA LEU A 829 -13.97 16.60 -9.66
C LEU A 829 -13.63 15.23 -9.07
N THR A 830 -13.18 14.28 -9.90
CA THR A 830 -12.83 12.93 -9.46
C THR A 830 -11.55 12.51 -10.15
N THR A 831 -10.52 12.20 -9.35
CA THR A 831 -9.22 11.76 -9.84
C THR A 831 -8.80 10.43 -9.22
N ILE A 832 -8.11 9.60 -9.99
CA ILE A 832 -7.43 8.39 -9.52
C ILE A 832 -6.01 8.38 -10.10
N THR A 833 -5.01 8.31 -9.23
CA THR A 833 -3.60 8.27 -9.57
C THR A 833 -2.94 7.02 -9.05
N ASP A 834 -2.42 6.20 -9.96
CA ASP A 834 -1.72 4.96 -9.59
C ASP A 834 -0.44 4.78 -10.41
N GLN A 835 0.60 4.32 -9.72
CA GLN A 835 1.76 3.71 -10.37
C GLN A 835 1.39 2.34 -10.92
N VAL A 836 2.05 1.99 -12.02
CA VAL A 836 1.96 0.68 -12.68
C VAL A 836 3.34 0.28 -13.20
N PHE A 837 3.69 -1.00 -13.21
CA PHE A 837 5.01 -1.45 -13.68
C PHE A 837 4.87 -2.44 -14.84
N PRO A 838 4.52 -1.96 -16.04
CA PRO A 838 4.17 -2.82 -17.16
C PRO A 838 5.38 -3.55 -17.75
N GLU A 839 5.13 -4.64 -18.49
CA GLU A 839 6.18 -5.37 -19.20
C GLU A 839 6.97 -4.47 -20.17
N ALA A 840 8.24 -4.81 -20.43
CA ALA A 840 9.05 -4.06 -21.40
C ALA A 840 8.37 -4.01 -22.77
N GLY A 841 8.11 -2.79 -23.28
CA GLY A 841 7.46 -2.56 -24.57
C GLY A 841 5.93 -2.58 -24.54
N ALA A 842 5.32 -2.81 -23.38
CA ALA A 842 3.88 -2.75 -23.22
C ALA A 842 3.34 -1.36 -23.57
N SER A 843 2.48 -1.33 -24.58
CA SER A 843 1.93 -0.11 -25.17
C SER A 843 0.58 -0.32 -25.84
N SER A 844 0.04 -1.54 -25.79
CA SER A 844 -1.27 -1.85 -26.37
C SER A 844 -2.36 -1.07 -25.65
N ILE A 845 -3.34 -0.58 -26.41
CA ILE A 845 -4.56 0.04 -25.91
C ILE A 845 -5.74 -0.80 -26.39
N GLY A 846 -6.69 -1.08 -25.51
CA GLY A 846 -7.83 -1.94 -25.76
C GLY A 846 -9.12 -1.45 -25.12
N VAL A 847 -10.17 -2.24 -25.26
CA VAL A 847 -11.47 -2.07 -24.61
C VAL A 847 -11.88 -3.37 -23.93
N TRP A 848 -12.74 -3.27 -22.93
CA TRP A 848 -13.30 -4.43 -22.25
C TRP A 848 -14.73 -4.17 -21.75
N ALA A 849 -15.52 -5.24 -21.65
CA ALA A 849 -16.85 -5.25 -21.05
C ALA A 849 -17.13 -6.56 -20.32
N THR A 850 -17.87 -6.47 -19.22
CA THR A 850 -18.28 -7.60 -18.36
C THR A 850 -19.79 -7.76 -18.40
N ASP A 851 -20.27 -9.00 -18.47
CA ASP A 851 -21.70 -9.40 -18.43
C ASP A 851 -22.64 -8.63 -19.37
N GLY A 852 -22.16 -8.22 -20.54
CA GLY A 852 -22.99 -7.51 -21.51
C GLY A 852 -22.17 -6.83 -22.59
N ARG A 853 -22.81 -5.89 -23.29
CA ARG A 853 -22.16 -5.07 -24.33
C ARG A 853 -22.19 -3.61 -23.95
N ALA A 854 -21.12 -2.93 -24.31
CA ALA A 854 -20.95 -1.50 -24.16
C ALA A 854 -20.54 -0.88 -25.51
N GLU A 855 -20.41 0.44 -25.54
CA GLU A 855 -19.96 1.18 -26.71
C GLU A 855 -18.93 2.23 -26.31
N LEU A 856 -17.77 2.20 -26.96
CA LEU A 856 -16.83 3.31 -26.94
C LEU A 856 -17.33 4.38 -27.92
N THR A 857 -18.14 5.32 -27.40
CA THR A 857 -18.69 6.43 -28.18
C THR A 857 -17.57 7.27 -28.81
N SER A 858 -16.51 7.55 -28.06
CA SER A 858 -15.33 8.20 -28.63
C SER A 858 -14.07 7.91 -27.83
N LEU A 859 -12.94 7.79 -28.54
CA LEU A 859 -11.60 7.80 -27.98
C LEU A 859 -10.69 8.68 -28.83
N THR A 860 -9.98 9.61 -28.20
CA THR A 860 -8.85 10.31 -28.80
C THR A 860 -7.58 9.94 -28.05
N VAL A 861 -6.62 9.30 -28.74
CA VAL A 861 -5.29 9.01 -28.19
C VAL A 861 -4.30 10.02 -28.79
N THR A 862 -3.76 10.89 -27.95
CA THR A 862 -2.82 11.95 -28.34
C THR A 862 -1.44 11.66 -27.78
N PRO A 863 -0.44 11.33 -28.61
CA PRO A 863 0.94 11.19 -28.16
C PRO A 863 1.48 12.48 -27.52
N LEU A 864 2.17 12.34 -26.40
CA LEU A 864 2.82 13.44 -25.70
C LEU A 864 4.33 13.40 -25.99
N ALA A 865 4.94 14.57 -26.22
CA ALA A 865 6.38 14.69 -26.28
C ALA A 865 6.98 14.52 -24.87
N PRO A 866 8.13 13.84 -24.72
CA PRO A 866 8.85 13.81 -23.45
C PRO A 866 9.20 15.22 -23.00
N ALA A 867 8.90 15.55 -21.74
CA ALA A 867 9.35 16.76 -21.05
C ALA A 867 10.62 16.51 -20.22
N MET A 868 10.76 15.29 -19.69
CA MET A 868 11.93 14.84 -18.94
C MET A 868 12.86 13.99 -19.82
N TRP A 869 14.17 14.09 -19.55
CA TRP A 869 15.23 13.26 -20.14
C TRP A 869 15.33 13.31 -21.67
N ALA A 870 14.67 14.28 -22.32
CA ALA A 870 14.76 14.46 -23.76
C ALA A 870 16.16 14.98 -24.14
N PRO A 871 16.79 14.47 -25.21
CA PRO A 871 18.05 15.03 -25.68
C PRO A 871 17.82 16.50 -26.07
N VAL A 872 18.57 17.42 -25.44
CA VAL A 872 18.51 18.86 -25.72
C VAL A 872 18.69 19.07 -27.23
N ARG A 873 17.60 19.42 -27.92
CA ARG A 873 17.71 19.91 -29.29
C ARG A 873 18.28 21.32 -29.20
N THR A 874 19.55 21.47 -29.53
CA THR A 874 20.19 22.77 -29.75
C THR A 874 19.44 23.53 -30.85
N ARG A 875 18.40 24.27 -30.48
CA ARG A 875 17.77 25.31 -31.30
C ARG A 875 18.23 26.63 -30.73
N GLY A 876 19.01 27.36 -31.54
CA GLY A 876 19.62 28.62 -31.14
C GLY A 876 18.62 29.61 -30.57
N ASN A 877 19.09 30.34 -29.54
CA ASN A 877 18.46 31.48 -28.89
C ASN A 877 17.49 32.25 -29.80
N ALA A 878 16.20 31.98 -29.62
CA ALA A 878 15.16 32.96 -29.92
C ALA A 878 14.35 33.11 -28.62
N PRO A 879 14.33 34.31 -28.01
CA PRO A 879 13.57 34.51 -26.77
C PRO A 879 12.09 34.30 -27.05
N TRP A 880 11.46 33.47 -26.21
CA TRP A 880 10.01 33.44 -26.04
C TRP A 880 9.55 34.86 -25.69
N ARG A 881 8.58 35.38 -26.44
CA ARG A 881 7.86 36.61 -26.08
C ARG A 881 6.56 36.20 -25.38
N PRO A 882 6.13 36.96 -24.37
CA PRO A 882 4.98 36.64 -23.52
C PRO A 882 3.68 36.47 -24.31
#